data_AF-A0A6B1HB73-F1
#
_entry.id   AF-A0A6B1HB73-F1
#
_cell.length_a   1.000
_cell.length_b   1.000
_cell.length_c   1.000
_cell.angle_alpha   90.00
_cell.angle_beta   90.00
_cell.angle_gamma   90.00
#
_symmetry.space_group_name_H-M   'P 1'
#
loop_
_entity.id
_entity.type
_entity.pdbx_description
1 polymer ?
#
loop_
_entity_poly.entity_id
_entity_poly.type
_entity_poly.pdbx_seq_one_letter_code
_entity_poly.pdbx_strand_id
1 'polypeptide(L)'
;MIAGAVQPARIDLVRQELLRAHLHSNWLSRVELKLESSISDILELELEGYPLREDIQQIVAQPVSVAQTDAEELIDRESRFEGAEWLTGDWIEDVIRSAPSAFNAAFARWRDLYREARAAYDQAAGDAIRPHVSRDQRREAVRRRDEAERELQLLRNESTYEESDFYSYRYLAGEGFLPGYNFPRLPVRAFLSHRDRTYSISRPRPIGLSEFGPSNTIYYEGQKHRVRGVSVPAGGIEQVLQEARICDTCGYLFNDPSKVPELCDECGTRLTASSSSLRRRLLPLTIARTTRSEGITSEEEQRARSGYDIAVHYRFGEAAQTRLRAELTGGRPLMELSFGFQATVWQINNGYRGEPVGFVLDPDRGRWLTPDSVAETPDGQGALADVRPFVSGEHNIVVIRPLFEMPDDATDAERLWVTLREALRRGVESAFQVDESELTTHLIGESDGRRIVLVEASEGGAGVWERLQDSEDFRLAAKKALEVCHMDPANGDDREGACVAACYRCLLSYANQSDHESLDRELVRDLLVHFARAQIVPGIDSREPSTDAERSTGGTVVYLRGDIQQSMVAESAPDRLRHLLDICDSDLEREFLVTTQELGWPLPLEAQSRPDSETFAQVDFVYDGRIAIFVDGPHHEEPNTAKRDRATREALEDRGWRVGVVVHHDPIKEQVVALGVRFSLNVGT
;
A
#
# COMPACT_ATOMS: atom_id res chain seq x y z
N MET A 1 8.03 22.88 -25.04
CA MET A 1 6.57 22.62 -25.06
C MET A 1 6.40 21.14 -24.78
N ILE A 2 5.89 20.79 -23.60
CA ILE A 2 5.54 19.40 -23.27
C ILE A 2 4.26 19.11 -24.05
N ALA A 3 4.39 18.41 -25.17
CA ALA A 3 3.26 17.89 -25.91
C ALA A 3 2.79 16.62 -25.20
N GLY A 4 1.87 16.80 -24.25
CA GLY A 4 1.16 15.71 -23.59
C GLY A 4 -0.31 16.09 -23.53
N ALA A 5 -1.19 15.22 -24.01
CA ALA A 5 -2.61 15.36 -23.75
C ALA A 5 -2.82 15.08 -22.26
N VAL A 6 -3.03 16.13 -21.46
CA VAL A 6 -3.37 16.00 -20.05
C VAL A 6 -4.79 15.46 -19.98
N GLN A 7 -4.95 14.20 -19.57
CA GLN A 7 -6.28 13.70 -19.25
C GLN A 7 -6.81 14.46 -18.02
N PRO A 8 -8.10 14.83 -18.00
CA PRO A 8 -8.69 15.47 -16.84
C PRO A 8 -8.56 14.54 -15.62
N ALA A 9 -8.29 15.13 -14.44
CA ALA A 9 -8.26 14.41 -13.18
C ALA A 9 -9.54 13.60 -13.01
N ARG A 10 -9.39 12.30 -12.75
CA ARG A 10 -10.51 11.38 -12.58
C ARG A 10 -10.82 11.31 -11.09
N ILE A 11 -11.79 12.11 -10.66
CA ILE A 11 -12.36 11.96 -9.31
C ILE A 11 -13.41 10.86 -9.40
N ASP A 12 -13.27 9.83 -8.56
CA ASP A 12 -14.33 8.85 -8.38
C ASP A 12 -15.54 9.51 -7.69
N LEU A 13 -16.59 9.77 -8.46
CA LEU A 13 -17.82 10.35 -7.95
C LEU A 13 -18.66 9.33 -7.18
N VAL A 14 -18.41 8.02 -7.37
CA VAL A 14 -19.15 6.90 -6.76
C VAL A 14 -18.73 6.67 -5.30
N ARG A 15 -17.96 7.59 -4.72
CA ARG A 15 -17.61 7.55 -3.30
C ARG A 15 -18.74 8.10 -2.42
N GLN A 16 -19.14 7.32 -1.43
CA GLN A 16 -20.14 7.71 -0.43
C GLN A 16 -19.83 9.03 0.27
N GLU A 17 -18.60 9.24 0.75
CA GLU A 17 -18.27 10.43 1.53
C GLU A 17 -18.21 11.70 0.67
N LEU A 18 -17.72 11.60 -0.56
CA LEU A 18 -17.69 12.74 -1.48
C LEU A 18 -19.10 13.12 -1.89
N LEU A 19 -19.92 12.14 -2.28
CA LEU A 19 -21.32 12.38 -2.59
C LEU A 19 -22.07 12.94 -1.39
N ARG A 20 -21.84 12.42 -0.18
CA ARG A 20 -22.42 12.96 1.06
C ARG A 20 -22.08 14.44 1.27
N ALA A 21 -20.83 14.85 1.06
CA ALA A 21 -20.44 16.26 1.16
C ALA A 21 -21.14 17.13 0.10
N HIS A 22 -21.36 16.60 -1.10
CA HIS A 22 -22.15 17.26 -2.13
C HIS A 22 -23.63 17.39 -1.76
N LEU A 23 -24.23 16.35 -1.19
CA LEU A 23 -25.60 16.36 -0.68
C LEU A 23 -25.75 17.36 0.47
N HIS A 24 -24.79 17.43 1.39
CA HIS A 24 -24.77 18.47 2.43
C HIS A 24 -24.68 19.88 1.82
N SER A 25 -23.89 20.08 0.77
CA SER A 25 -23.83 21.38 0.08
C SER A 25 -25.16 21.71 -0.63
N ASN A 26 -25.83 20.72 -1.20
CA ASN A 26 -27.18 20.90 -1.77
C ASN A 26 -28.17 21.29 -0.66
N TRP A 27 -28.21 20.54 0.44
CA TRP A 27 -29.03 20.88 1.60
C TRP A 27 -28.75 22.29 2.13
N LEU A 28 -27.47 22.66 2.29
CA LEU A 28 -27.06 23.97 2.80
C LEU A 28 -27.54 25.11 1.89
N SER A 29 -27.53 24.89 0.56
CA SER A 29 -28.04 25.87 -0.41
C SER A 29 -29.55 26.10 -0.30
N ARG A 30 -30.28 25.11 0.21
CA ARG A 30 -31.74 25.14 0.32
C ARG A 30 -32.27 25.67 1.65
N VAL A 31 -31.51 25.51 2.74
CA VAL A 31 -31.82 26.19 4.01
C VAL A 31 -31.49 27.70 3.96
N GLU A 32 -30.84 28.16 2.88
CA GLU A 32 -30.45 29.57 2.66
C GLU A 32 -29.61 30.16 3.82
N LEU A 33 -28.88 29.30 4.53
CA LEU A 33 -28.00 29.71 5.62
C LEU A 33 -26.75 30.37 5.05
N LYS A 34 -26.61 31.67 5.27
CA LYS A 34 -25.38 32.40 4.96
C LYS A 34 -24.33 32.14 6.05
N LEU A 35 -23.29 31.39 5.72
CA LEU A 35 -22.14 31.26 6.62
C LEU A 35 -21.29 32.53 6.53
N GLU A 36 -21.17 33.25 7.65
CA GLU A 36 -20.30 34.40 7.77
C GLU A 36 -18.83 33.98 7.88
N SER A 37 -17.92 34.94 7.99
CA SER A 37 -16.47 34.68 7.98
C SER A 37 -15.92 34.03 9.25
N SER A 38 -16.65 34.07 10.37
CA SER A 38 -16.22 33.51 11.64
C SER A 38 -17.14 32.40 12.13
N ILE A 39 -16.54 31.37 12.73
CA ILE A 39 -17.28 30.33 13.47
C ILE A 39 -17.99 30.93 14.70
N SER A 40 -17.50 32.05 15.23
CA SER A 40 -18.17 32.80 16.32
C SER A 40 -19.51 33.39 15.91
N ASP A 41 -19.72 33.62 14.61
CA ASP A 41 -21.01 34.07 14.10
C ASP A 41 -22.02 32.91 14.03
N ILE A 42 -21.55 31.67 14.15
CA ILE A 42 -22.32 30.43 14.03
C ILE A 42 -22.64 29.81 15.39
N LEU A 43 -21.69 29.86 16.32
CA LEU A 43 -21.78 29.27 17.66
C LEU A 43 -22.04 30.32 18.73
N GLU A 44 -22.84 29.94 19.72
CA GLU A 44 -23.08 30.77 20.91
C GLU A 44 -21.96 30.54 21.93
N LEU A 45 -21.00 31.45 21.99
CA LEU A 45 -19.78 31.30 22.80
C LEU A 45 -19.99 31.62 24.29
N GLU A 46 -21.13 32.24 24.64
CA GLU A 46 -21.47 32.54 26.03
C GLU A 46 -22.12 31.36 26.77
N LEU A 47 -22.61 30.36 26.03
CA LEU A 47 -23.26 29.17 26.59
C LEU A 47 -22.30 27.99 26.71
N GLU A 48 -22.54 27.15 27.71
CA GLU A 48 -21.78 25.92 27.91
C GLU A 48 -21.92 24.97 26.71
N GLY A 49 -20.80 24.40 26.27
CA GLY A 49 -20.76 23.49 25.13
C GLY A 49 -20.76 24.17 23.76
N TYR A 50 -20.86 25.50 23.69
CA TYR A 50 -20.85 26.30 22.45
C TYR A 50 -21.84 25.76 21.40
N PRO A 51 -23.15 25.70 21.72
CA PRO A 51 -24.17 25.24 20.78
C PRO A 51 -24.27 26.18 19.57
N LEU A 52 -24.94 25.74 18.51
CA LEU A 52 -25.33 26.65 17.42
C LEU A 52 -26.17 27.79 18.00
N ARG A 53 -26.07 29.00 17.43
CA ARG A 53 -26.94 30.12 17.83
C ARG A 53 -28.41 29.79 17.52
N GLU A 54 -29.33 30.36 18.31
CA GLU A 54 -30.76 30.01 18.25
C GLU A 54 -31.37 30.30 16.87
N ASP A 55 -31.02 31.42 16.25
CA ASP A 55 -31.42 31.78 14.89
C ASP A 55 -30.95 30.75 13.86
N ILE A 56 -29.72 30.26 13.98
CA ILE A 56 -29.17 29.23 13.09
C ILE A 56 -29.83 27.87 13.36
N GLN A 57 -30.06 27.50 14.62
CA GLN A 57 -30.79 26.28 14.96
C GLN A 57 -32.17 26.25 14.30
N GLN A 58 -32.89 27.38 14.33
CA GLN A 58 -34.20 27.51 13.69
C GLN A 58 -34.12 27.39 12.16
N ILE A 59 -33.08 27.95 11.53
CA ILE A 59 -32.88 27.85 10.08
C ILE A 59 -32.58 26.39 9.67
N VAL A 60 -31.62 25.73 10.33
CA VAL A 60 -31.20 24.37 9.95
C VAL A 60 -32.23 23.30 10.30
N ALA A 61 -33.15 23.56 11.23
CA ALA A 61 -34.24 22.65 11.59
C ALA A 61 -35.40 22.64 10.59
N GLN A 62 -35.41 23.54 9.60
CA GLN A 62 -36.47 23.58 8.60
C GLN A 62 -36.43 22.31 7.73
N PRO A 63 -37.56 21.63 7.50
CA PRO A 63 -37.60 20.48 6.61
C PRO A 63 -37.38 20.94 5.16
N VAL A 64 -36.51 20.24 4.45
CA VAL A 64 -36.13 20.60 3.07
C VAL A 64 -36.41 19.44 2.13
N SER A 65 -37.69 19.17 1.86
CA SER A 65 -38.08 18.11 0.91
C SER A 65 -37.55 18.35 -0.51
N VAL A 66 -37.36 19.62 -0.88
CA VAL A 66 -36.80 20.02 -2.19
C VAL A 66 -35.35 19.56 -2.37
N ALA A 67 -34.54 19.54 -1.30
CA ALA A 67 -33.16 19.09 -1.37
C ALA A 67 -33.05 17.62 -1.76
N GLN A 68 -33.99 16.78 -1.29
CA GLN A 68 -34.04 15.37 -1.66
C GLN A 68 -34.36 15.21 -3.14
N THR A 69 -35.41 15.88 -3.62
CA THR A 69 -35.77 15.81 -5.04
C THR A 69 -34.64 16.30 -5.94
N ASP A 70 -33.95 17.40 -5.58
CA ASP A 70 -32.81 17.87 -6.36
C ASP A 70 -31.64 16.87 -6.38
N ALA A 71 -31.39 16.23 -5.25
CA ALA A 71 -30.33 15.24 -5.11
C ALA A 71 -30.57 14.02 -6.00
N GLU A 72 -31.80 13.49 -5.95
CA GLU A 72 -32.26 12.38 -6.81
C GLU A 72 -32.15 12.77 -8.29
N GLU A 73 -32.67 13.94 -8.68
CA GLU A 73 -32.57 14.43 -10.06
C GLU A 73 -31.12 14.63 -10.55
N LEU A 74 -30.22 15.05 -9.66
CA LEU A 74 -28.81 15.23 -10.01
C LEU A 74 -28.11 13.88 -10.21
N ILE A 75 -28.39 12.91 -9.34
CA ILE A 75 -27.83 11.56 -9.39
C ILE A 75 -28.35 10.81 -10.64
N ASP A 76 -29.66 10.86 -10.92
CA ASP A 76 -30.28 10.19 -12.07
C ASP A 76 -29.74 10.68 -13.42
N ARG A 77 -29.20 11.90 -13.48
CA ARG A 77 -28.61 12.47 -14.70
C ARG A 77 -27.17 12.03 -14.94
N GLU A 78 -26.56 11.34 -13.99
CA GLU A 78 -25.14 10.98 -14.01
C GLU A 78 -24.96 9.45 -14.11
N SER A 79 -24.65 8.97 -15.31
CA SER A 79 -24.51 7.54 -15.59
C SER A 79 -23.35 6.87 -14.83
N ARG A 80 -22.41 7.64 -14.28
CA ARG A 80 -21.32 7.10 -13.45
C ARG A 80 -21.81 6.42 -12.17
N PHE A 81 -23.01 6.72 -11.70
CA PHE A 81 -23.62 6.05 -10.55
C PHE A 81 -24.32 4.73 -10.91
N GLU A 82 -24.40 4.37 -12.20
CA GLU A 82 -24.97 3.09 -12.63
C GLU A 82 -24.15 1.92 -12.05
N GLY A 83 -24.79 1.07 -11.25
CA GLY A 83 -24.13 -0.07 -10.58
C GLY A 83 -23.65 0.19 -9.16
N ALA A 84 -23.82 1.40 -8.62
CA ALA A 84 -23.54 1.70 -7.23
C ALA A 84 -24.63 1.11 -6.30
N GLU A 85 -24.50 -0.18 -5.92
CA GLU A 85 -25.53 -0.90 -5.13
C GLU A 85 -25.85 -0.23 -3.78
N TRP A 86 -24.90 0.52 -3.22
CA TRP A 86 -25.06 1.24 -1.96
C TRP A 86 -25.87 2.54 -2.11
N LEU A 87 -25.99 3.10 -3.32
CA LEU A 87 -26.65 4.37 -3.57
C LEU A 87 -28.16 4.17 -3.76
N THR A 88 -28.88 4.14 -2.64
CA THR A 88 -30.34 3.99 -2.62
C THR A 88 -31.03 5.32 -2.34
N GLY A 89 -32.31 5.43 -2.72
CA GLY A 89 -33.14 6.58 -2.32
C GLY A 89 -33.18 6.78 -0.80
N ASP A 90 -33.26 5.67 -0.04
CA ASP A 90 -33.20 5.68 1.43
C ASP A 90 -31.89 6.28 1.94
N TRP A 91 -30.75 5.98 1.31
CA TRP A 91 -29.45 6.56 1.69
C TRP A 91 -29.41 8.07 1.45
N ILE A 92 -29.97 8.54 0.32
CA ILE A 92 -30.05 9.98 0.02
C ILE A 92 -30.94 10.68 1.06
N GLU A 93 -32.11 10.11 1.36
CA GLU A 93 -33.02 10.61 2.39
C GLU A 93 -32.32 10.67 3.75
N ASP A 94 -31.60 9.61 4.15
CA ASP A 94 -30.84 9.53 5.40
C ASP A 94 -29.79 10.64 5.50
N VAL A 95 -29.02 10.88 4.43
CA VAL A 95 -28.00 11.92 4.40
C VAL A 95 -28.62 13.30 4.58
N ILE A 96 -29.69 13.62 3.85
CA ILE A 96 -30.32 14.94 3.89
C ILE A 96 -31.03 15.16 5.22
N ARG A 97 -31.75 14.14 5.73
CA ARG A 97 -32.42 14.18 7.03
C ARG A 97 -31.44 14.33 8.19
N SER A 98 -30.27 13.71 8.11
CA SER A 98 -29.23 13.83 9.14
C SER A 98 -28.34 15.07 8.97
N ALA A 99 -28.43 15.80 7.86
CA ALA A 99 -27.59 16.96 7.57
C ALA A 99 -27.58 18.05 8.68
N PRO A 100 -28.70 18.41 9.34
CA PRO A 100 -28.66 19.39 10.45
C PRO A 100 -27.80 18.91 11.62
N SER A 101 -27.89 17.61 11.95
CA SER A 101 -27.10 16.99 13.02
C SER A 101 -25.63 16.88 12.63
N ALA A 102 -25.34 16.53 11.38
CA ALA A 102 -23.99 16.46 10.83
C ALA A 102 -23.33 17.85 10.77
N PHE A 103 -24.08 18.89 10.42
CA PHE A 103 -23.63 20.28 10.42
C PHE A 103 -23.21 20.71 11.83
N ASN A 104 -24.04 20.44 12.84
CA ASN A 104 -23.70 20.72 14.23
C ASN A 104 -22.46 19.92 14.69
N ALA A 105 -22.36 18.64 14.32
CA ALA A 105 -21.25 17.77 14.67
C ALA A 105 -19.92 18.20 14.03
N ALA A 106 -19.95 18.82 12.84
CA ALA A 106 -18.76 19.30 12.15
C ALA A 106 -17.93 20.31 12.98
N PHE A 107 -18.56 21.01 13.93
CA PHE A 107 -17.87 21.96 14.82
C PHE A 107 -17.25 21.31 16.06
N ALA A 108 -17.36 19.99 16.28
CA ALA A 108 -16.87 19.33 17.49
C ALA A 108 -15.38 19.62 17.76
N ARG A 109 -14.52 19.48 16.75
CA ARG A 109 -13.08 19.76 16.89
C ARG A 109 -12.78 21.22 17.23
N TRP A 110 -13.52 22.14 16.62
CA TRP A 110 -13.37 23.56 16.94
C TRP A 110 -13.79 23.84 18.38
N ARG A 111 -14.89 23.23 18.86
CA ARG A 111 -15.33 23.37 20.25
C ARG A 111 -14.28 22.87 21.23
N ASP A 112 -13.63 21.75 20.93
CA ASP A 112 -12.58 21.20 21.78
C ASP A 112 -11.36 22.12 21.81
N LEU A 113 -10.92 22.61 20.66
CA LEU A 113 -9.86 23.61 20.55
C LEU A 113 -10.16 24.89 21.31
N TYR A 114 -11.36 25.42 21.15
CA TYR A 114 -11.76 26.67 21.80
C TYR A 114 -11.86 26.48 23.31
N ARG A 115 -12.37 25.33 23.78
CA ARG A 115 -12.42 25.00 25.20
C ARG A 115 -11.01 24.87 25.80
N GLU A 116 -10.10 24.21 25.09
CA GLU A 116 -8.68 24.09 25.49
C GLU A 116 -8.02 25.47 25.58
N ALA A 117 -8.10 26.27 24.51
CA ALA A 117 -7.51 27.61 24.47
C ALA A 117 -8.10 28.52 25.56
N ARG A 118 -9.41 28.42 25.81
CA ARG A 118 -10.08 29.21 26.86
C ARG A 118 -9.64 28.79 28.26
N ALA A 119 -9.58 27.49 28.54
CA ALA A 119 -9.08 26.96 29.80
C ALA A 119 -7.61 27.37 30.05
N ALA A 120 -6.77 27.29 29.02
CA ALA A 120 -5.37 27.73 29.08
C ALA A 120 -5.26 29.23 29.38
N TYR A 121 -6.10 30.06 28.75
CA TYR A 121 -6.17 31.50 29.02
C TYR A 121 -6.58 31.78 30.47
N ASP A 122 -7.69 31.21 30.94
CA ASP A 122 -8.24 31.46 32.27
C ASP A 122 -7.26 31.01 33.37
N GLN A 123 -6.60 29.85 33.17
CA GLN A 123 -5.55 29.36 34.07
C GLN A 123 -4.35 30.30 34.11
N ALA A 124 -3.83 30.71 32.95
CA ALA A 124 -2.66 31.58 32.85
C ALA A 124 -2.94 33.01 33.38
N ALA A 125 -4.14 33.54 33.12
CA ALA A 125 -4.60 34.80 33.68
C ALA A 125 -4.69 34.74 35.21
N GLY A 126 -5.24 33.66 35.76
CA GLY A 126 -5.28 33.40 37.20
C GLY A 126 -3.87 33.33 37.81
N ASP A 127 -2.95 32.61 37.18
CA ASP A 127 -1.56 32.49 37.63
C ASP A 127 -0.82 33.83 37.62
N ALA A 128 -1.07 34.68 36.62
CA ALA A 128 -0.40 35.97 36.47
C ALA A 128 -0.75 36.95 37.61
N ILE A 129 -1.97 36.88 38.14
CA ILE A 129 -2.47 37.76 39.21
C ILE A 129 -2.26 37.19 40.62
N ARG A 130 -1.71 35.97 40.77
CA ARG A 130 -1.48 35.38 42.09
C ARG A 130 -0.55 36.29 42.94
N PRO A 131 -0.88 36.55 44.23
CA PRO A 131 -0.09 37.45 45.08
C PRO A 131 1.36 36.98 45.34
N HIS A 132 1.58 35.67 45.48
CA HIS A 132 2.83 35.09 45.99
C HIS A 132 3.69 34.36 44.93
N VAL A 133 3.54 34.67 43.65
CA VAL A 133 4.40 34.12 42.58
C VAL A 133 5.66 34.96 42.36
N SER A 134 6.76 34.30 41.98
CA SER A 134 8.00 34.99 41.64
C SER A 134 7.84 35.89 40.41
N ARG A 135 8.75 36.85 40.20
CA ARG A 135 8.73 37.72 39.02
C ARG A 135 8.79 36.91 37.71
N ASP A 136 9.57 35.83 37.70
CA ASP A 136 9.73 34.99 36.51
C ASP A 136 8.52 34.10 36.27
N GLN A 137 7.91 33.54 37.33
CA GLN A 137 6.64 32.82 37.23
C GLN A 137 5.52 33.73 36.70
N ARG A 138 5.46 34.98 37.18
CA ARG A 138 4.48 35.96 36.69
C ARG A 138 4.69 36.29 35.22
N ARG A 139 5.95 36.51 34.79
CA ARG A 139 6.28 36.73 33.38
C ARG A 139 5.90 35.55 32.50
N GLU A 140 6.16 34.34 32.96
CA GLU A 140 5.77 33.12 32.25
C GLU A 140 4.24 32.97 32.14
N ALA A 141 3.52 33.24 33.23
CA ALA A 141 2.05 33.23 33.21
C ALA A 141 1.48 34.26 32.23
N VAL A 142 2.04 35.48 32.19
CA VAL A 142 1.65 36.49 31.19
C VAL A 142 1.92 36.01 29.77
N ARG A 143 3.09 35.42 29.49
CA ARG A 143 3.39 34.85 28.17
C ARG A 143 2.39 33.78 27.74
N ARG A 144 2.09 32.83 28.63
CA ARG A 144 1.09 31.77 28.36
C ARG A 144 -0.30 32.34 28.12
N ARG A 145 -0.70 33.36 28.88
CA ARG A 145 -1.98 34.06 28.70
C ARG A 145 -2.05 34.71 27.32
N ASP A 146 -1.01 35.46 26.95
CA ASP A 146 -0.98 36.18 25.66
C ASP A 146 -0.93 35.19 24.48
N GLU A 147 -0.32 34.01 24.65
CA GLU A 147 -0.34 32.92 23.66
C GLU A 147 -1.74 32.32 23.48
N ALA A 148 -2.40 31.98 24.59
CA ALA A 148 -3.77 31.47 24.56
C ALA A 148 -4.76 32.50 23.97
N GLU A 149 -4.56 33.80 24.24
CA GLU A 149 -5.36 34.87 23.64
C GLU A 149 -5.21 34.93 22.12
N ARG A 150 -3.98 34.82 21.60
CA ARG A 150 -3.74 34.78 20.15
C ARG A 150 -4.35 33.54 19.49
N GLU A 151 -4.35 32.41 20.19
CA GLU A 151 -5.02 31.19 19.72
C GLU A 151 -6.56 31.38 19.65
N LEU A 152 -7.16 31.99 20.68
CA LEU A 152 -8.59 32.34 20.64
C LEU A 152 -8.91 33.28 19.47
N GLN A 153 -8.06 34.27 19.19
CA GLN A 153 -8.21 35.17 18.04
C GLN A 153 -8.11 34.42 16.70
N LEU A 154 -7.20 33.45 16.57
CA LEU A 154 -7.08 32.60 15.39
C LEU A 154 -8.35 31.75 15.18
N LEU A 155 -8.84 31.09 16.24
CA LEU A 155 -10.04 30.25 16.19
C LEU A 155 -11.30 31.04 15.84
N ARG A 156 -11.39 32.29 16.29
CA ARG A 156 -12.46 33.22 15.97
C ARG A 156 -12.28 33.92 14.62
N ASN A 157 -11.20 33.61 13.89
CA ASN A 157 -10.86 34.22 12.62
C ASN A 157 -10.83 35.77 12.67
N GLU A 158 -10.37 36.34 13.79
CA GLU A 158 -10.34 37.81 13.99
C GLU A 158 -9.10 38.47 13.36
N SER A 159 -8.20 37.68 12.81
CA SER A 159 -7.02 38.17 12.11
C SER A 159 -7.40 38.70 10.72
N THR A 160 -6.80 39.82 10.32
CA THR A 160 -7.03 40.48 9.00
C THR A 160 -6.47 39.68 7.80
N TYR A 161 -6.22 38.39 7.94
CA TYR A 161 -5.60 37.56 6.90
C TYR A 161 -6.68 36.82 6.12
N GLU A 162 -6.69 36.98 4.80
CA GLU A 162 -7.75 36.48 3.91
C GLU A 162 -7.76 34.94 3.75
N GLU A 163 -6.80 34.22 4.32
CA GLU A 163 -6.61 32.77 4.10
C GLU A 163 -6.52 31.94 5.40
N SER A 164 -7.32 32.23 6.42
CA SER A 164 -7.39 31.40 7.62
C SER A 164 -8.07 30.04 7.38
N ASP A 165 -7.52 28.97 7.96
CA ASP A 165 -8.16 27.63 8.03
C ASP A 165 -9.51 27.65 8.79
N PHE A 166 -9.74 28.69 9.61
CA PHE A 166 -10.95 28.87 10.41
C PHE A 166 -12.01 29.77 9.76
N TYR A 167 -11.83 30.13 8.48
CA TYR A 167 -12.92 30.67 7.66
C TYR A 167 -14.01 29.61 7.49
N SER A 168 -15.27 29.93 7.80
CA SER A 168 -16.36 28.95 7.98
C SER A 168 -16.50 27.90 6.85
N TYR A 169 -16.48 28.31 5.58
CA TYR A 169 -16.58 27.38 4.45
C TYR A 169 -15.34 26.49 4.33
N ARG A 170 -14.14 27.05 4.53
CA ARG A 170 -12.88 26.30 4.48
C ARG A 170 -12.79 25.32 5.65
N TYR A 171 -13.22 25.73 6.84
CA TYR A 171 -13.30 24.88 8.01
C TYR A 171 -14.22 23.68 7.76
N LEU A 172 -15.46 23.92 7.30
CA LEU A 172 -16.42 22.85 7.01
C LEU A 172 -15.95 21.91 5.90
N ALA A 173 -15.23 22.42 4.89
CA ALA A 173 -14.58 21.58 3.88
C ALA A 173 -13.47 20.71 4.50
N GLY A 174 -12.62 21.29 5.35
CA GLY A 174 -11.58 20.57 6.08
C GLY A 174 -12.13 19.54 7.08
N GLU A 175 -13.31 19.76 7.64
CA GLU A 175 -14.00 18.78 8.49
C GLU A 175 -14.84 17.77 7.67
N GLY A 176 -14.84 17.87 6.33
CA GLY A 176 -15.51 16.93 5.44
C GLY A 176 -17.03 17.07 5.39
N PHE A 177 -17.58 18.17 5.90
CA PHE A 177 -19.00 18.49 5.77
C PHE A 177 -19.31 19.06 4.37
N LEU A 178 -18.41 19.90 3.83
CA LEU A 178 -18.48 20.42 2.46
C LEU A 178 -17.39 19.79 1.57
N PRO A 179 -17.53 19.84 0.23
CA PRO A 179 -16.49 19.38 -0.69
C PRO A 179 -15.20 20.21 -0.55
N GLY A 180 -14.06 19.54 -0.39
CA GLY A 180 -12.74 20.15 -0.21
C GLY A 180 -11.77 19.82 -1.35
N TYR A 181 -12.02 20.33 -2.57
CA TYR A 181 -11.20 19.96 -3.75
C TYR A 181 -9.73 20.37 -3.66
N ASN A 182 -9.43 21.48 -2.99
CA ASN A 182 -8.06 21.98 -2.80
C ASN A 182 -7.55 21.84 -1.36
N PHE A 183 -8.36 21.27 -0.45
CA PHE A 183 -8.04 21.22 0.97
C PHE A 183 -8.05 19.76 1.45
N PRO A 184 -7.00 19.30 2.16
CA PRO A 184 -7.00 17.95 2.66
C PRO A 184 -8.16 17.78 3.65
N ARG A 185 -8.90 16.67 3.52
CA ARG A 185 -9.95 16.30 4.46
C ARG A 185 -9.31 15.86 5.78
N LEU A 186 -9.82 16.39 6.89
CA LEU A 186 -9.38 16.12 8.26
C LEU A 186 -7.84 16.21 8.42
N PRO A 187 -7.22 17.34 8.03
CA PRO A 187 -5.77 17.48 7.97
C PRO A 187 -5.14 17.46 9.37
N VAL A 188 -3.84 17.18 9.42
CA VAL A 188 -3.05 17.52 10.61
C VAL A 188 -2.72 19.01 10.52
N ARG A 189 -2.94 19.75 11.60
CA ARG A 189 -2.65 21.19 11.67
C ARG A 189 -1.47 21.47 12.61
N ALA A 190 -0.68 22.48 12.32
CA ALA A 190 0.36 22.99 13.20
C ALA A 190 0.12 24.46 13.52
N PHE A 191 0.16 24.82 14.82
CA PHE A 191 0.05 26.21 15.26
C PHE A 191 1.43 26.85 15.40
N LEU A 192 1.62 27.98 14.72
CA LEU A 192 2.89 28.69 14.62
C LEU A 192 2.72 30.12 15.11
N SER A 193 3.60 30.57 16.00
CA SER A 193 3.61 31.96 16.47
C SER A 193 4.61 32.81 15.69
N HIS A 194 4.17 33.70 14.80
CA HIS A 194 5.04 34.62 14.07
C HIS A 194 4.70 36.08 14.40
N ARG A 195 5.67 36.81 14.96
CA ARG A 195 5.47 38.16 15.55
C ARG A 195 4.39 38.07 16.64
N ASP A 196 3.42 38.99 16.62
CA ASP A 196 2.30 39.05 17.58
C ASP A 196 1.06 38.28 17.08
N ARG A 197 1.22 37.26 16.22
CA ARG A 197 0.11 36.50 15.62
C ARG A 197 0.36 34.99 15.63
N THR A 198 -0.73 34.22 15.70
CA THR A 198 -0.72 32.77 15.54
C THR A 198 -1.28 32.40 14.17
N TYR A 199 -0.63 31.46 13.48
CA TYR A 199 -1.02 30.94 12.18
C TYR A 199 -1.27 29.43 12.28
N SER A 200 -2.14 28.92 11.42
CA SER A 200 -2.34 27.48 11.20
C SER A 200 -1.73 27.08 9.86
N ILE A 201 -0.95 26.00 9.84
CA ILE A 201 -0.59 25.30 8.61
C ILE A 201 -1.24 23.94 8.63
N SER A 202 -1.92 23.58 7.55
CA SER A 202 -2.51 22.27 7.35
C SER A 202 -1.67 21.40 6.39
N ARG A 203 -1.64 20.09 6.67
CA ARG A 203 -1.03 19.07 5.81
C ARG A 203 -1.95 17.85 5.67
N PRO A 204 -1.94 17.16 4.51
CA PRO A 204 -2.50 15.83 4.40
C PRO A 204 -1.93 14.91 5.49
N ARG A 205 -2.74 13.98 5.99
CA ARG A 205 -2.41 13.15 7.16
C ARG A 205 -1.06 12.43 7.09
N PRO A 206 -0.71 11.69 6.01
CA PRO A 206 0.57 10.98 5.92
C PRO A 206 1.78 11.92 6.04
N ILE A 207 1.70 13.06 5.35
CA ILE A 207 2.75 14.08 5.36
C ILE A 207 2.81 14.77 6.72
N GLY A 208 1.64 15.12 7.28
CA GLY A 208 1.53 15.76 8.59
C GLY A 208 2.11 14.89 9.72
N LEU A 209 1.99 13.56 9.65
CA LEU A 209 2.56 12.67 10.65
C LEU A 209 4.10 12.75 10.73
N SER A 210 4.77 12.95 9.59
CA SER A 210 6.22 13.10 9.53
C SER A 210 6.65 14.56 9.73
N GLU A 211 6.03 15.53 9.05
CA GLU A 211 6.39 16.95 9.14
C GLU A 211 6.09 17.54 10.53
N PHE A 212 4.96 17.16 11.13
CA PHE A 212 4.52 17.65 12.44
C PHE A 212 4.77 16.64 13.56
N GLY A 213 5.66 15.68 13.32
CA GLY A 213 6.07 14.68 14.30
C GLY A 213 6.79 15.28 15.52
N PRO A 214 6.90 14.52 16.63
CA PRO A 214 7.49 15.00 17.87
C PRO A 214 8.91 15.51 17.69
N SER A 215 9.18 16.72 18.18
CA SER A 215 10.48 17.37 18.08
C SER A 215 10.95 17.69 16.65
N ASN A 216 10.09 17.56 15.63
CA ASN A 216 10.46 18.00 14.29
C ASN A 216 10.57 19.53 14.21
N THR A 217 11.28 20.02 13.19
CA THR A 217 11.44 21.44 12.90
C THR A 217 10.62 21.83 11.66
N ILE A 218 9.83 22.89 11.80
CA ILE A 218 9.08 23.53 10.72
C ILE A 218 9.70 24.89 10.43
N TYR A 219 9.99 25.16 9.16
CA TYR A 219 10.45 26.47 8.69
C TYR A 219 9.28 27.24 8.10
N TYR A 220 9.00 28.44 8.64
CA TYR A 220 7.90 29.28 8.20
C TYR A 220 8.26 30.76 8.28
N GLU A 221 8.08 31.51 7.20
CA GLU A 221 8.36 32.95 7.13
C GLU A 221 9.78 33.32 7.66
N GLY A 222 10.78 32.52 7.29
CA GLY A 222 12.17 32.69 7.72
C GLY A 222 12.45 32.38 9.20
N GLN A 223 11.45 31.88 9.95
CA GLN A 223 11.58 31.48 11.34
C GLN A 223 11.53 29.97 11.50
N LYS A 224 12.25 29.49 12.51
CA LYS A 224 12.32 28.07 12.89
C LYS A 224 11.35 27.81 14.04
N HIS A 225 10.44 26.88 13.84
CA HIS A 225 9.48 26.41 14.82
C HIS A 225 9.75 24.96 15.14
N ARG A 226 9.71 24.59 16.42
CA ARG A 226 9.89 23.20 16.85
C ARG A 226 8.58 22.66 17.39
N VAL A 227 8.18 21.48 16.93
CA VAL A 227 7.03 20.76 17.46
C VAL A 227 7.34 20.32 18.89
N ARG A 228 6.65 20.92 19.86
CA ARG A 228 6.86 20.65 21.28
C ARG A 228 5.71 19.93 21.93
N GLY A 229 4.55 19.89 21.31
CA GLY A 229 3.40 19.22 21.90
C GLY A 229 2.26 19.00 20.93
N VAL A 230 1.16 18.57 21.51
CA VAL A 230 -0.13 18.31 20.88
C VAL A 230 -1.23 19.05 21.63
N SER A 231 -2.41 19.13 21.03
CA SER A 231 -3.63 19.56 21.72
C SER A 231 -4.02 18.57 22.83
N VAL A 232 -4.42 19.09 23.99
CA VAL A 232 -4.94 18.30 25.11
C VAL A 232 -6.46 18.44 25.16
N PRO A 233 -7.23 17.37 24.93
CA PRO A 233 -8.68 17.40 25.08
C PRO A 233 -9.08 17.75 26.51
N ALA A 234 -10.25 18.35 26.69
CA ALA A 234 -10.74 18.75 28.03
C ALA A 234 -10.87 17.58 29.02
N GLY A 235 -11.02 16.35 28.54
CA GLY A 235 -11.04 15.13 29.35
C GLY A 235 -9.67 14.52 29.67
N GLY A 236 -8.57 15.12 29.20
CA GLY A 236 -7.21 14.60 29.31
C GLY A 236 -6.78 13.76 28.10
N ILE A 237 -5.47 13.61 27.92
CA ILE A 237 -4.89 12.85 26.80
C ILE A 237 -5.29 11.37 26.85
N GLU A 238 -5.40 10.80 28.04
CA GLU A 238 -5.71 9.40 28.25
C GLU A 238 -7.06 8.98 27.64
N GLN A 239 -8.02 9.91 27.51
CA GLN A 239 -9.33 9.62 26.91
C GLN A 239 -9.29 9.47 25.40
N VAL A 240 -8.27 10.02 24.73
CA VAL A 240 -8.11 9.94 23.27
C VAL A 240 -7.05 8.92 22.85
N LEU A 241 -6.34 8.32 23.82
CA LEU A 241 -5.44 7.22 23.53
C LEU A 241 -6.25 6.02 23.03
N GLN A 242 -5.78 5.45 21.94
CA GLN A 242 -6.31 4.24 21.36
C GLN A 242 -5.35 3.09 21.57
N GLU A 243 -5.92 1.89 21.61
CA GLU A 243 -5.18 0.64 21.59
C GLU A 243 -5.45 -0.07 20.27
N ALA A 244 -4.43 -0.69 19.69
CA ALA A 244 -4.60 -1.55 18.53
C ALA A 244 -3.68 -2.76 18.63
N ARG A 245 -4.17 -3.91 18.16
CA ARG A 245 -3.37 -5.11 17.97
C ARG A 245 -3.07 -5.29 16.50
N ILE A 246 -1.83 -5.62 16.18
CA ILE A 246 -1.33 -5.75 14.81
C ILE A 246 -0.83 -7.19 14.64
N CYS A 247 -1.21 -7.85 13.54
CA CYS A 247 -0.58 -9.12 13.16
C CYS A 247 0.81 -8.85 12.58
N ASP A 248 1.87 -9.38 13.18
CA ASP A 248 3.23 -9.11 12.70
C ASP A 248 3.52 -9.86 11.37
N THR A 249 2.81 -10.96 11.12
CA THR A 249 2.93 -11.75 9.88
C THR A 249 2.41 -11.00 8.64
N CYS A 250 1.24 -10.35 8.71
CA CYS A 250 0.62 -9.72 7.53
C CYS A 250 0.30 -8.22 7.68
N GLY A 251 0.55 -7.65 8.86
CA GLY A 251 0.27 -6.26 9.22
C GLY A 251 -1.20 -5.87 9.35
N TYR A 252 -2.12 -6.84 9.38
CA TYR A 252 -3.55 -6.58 9.57
C TYR A 252 -3.83 -5.99 10.97
N LEU A 253 -4.65 -4.94 11.01
CA LEU A 253 -4.93 -4.14 12.20
C LEU A 253 -6.28 -4.50 12.85
N PHE A 254 -6.25 -4.66 14.16
CA PHE A 254 -7.42 -4.76 15.03
C PHE A 254 -7.47 -3.54 15.94
N ASN A 255 -8.33 -2.58 15.59
CA ASN A 255 -8.54 -1.32 16.32
C ASN A 255 -9.43 -1.45 17.56
N ASP A 256 -10.04 -2.62 17.79
CA ASP A 256 -10.73 -2.98 19.02
C ASP A 256 -10.07 -4.22 19.64
N PRO A 257 -9.15 -4.05 20.60
CA PRO A 257 -8.45 -5.17 21.24
C PRO A 257 -9.38 -6.15 21.96
N SER A 258 -10.61 -5.74 22.31
CA SER A 258 -11.57 -6.60 22.99
C SER A 258 -12.25 -7.62 22.06
N LYS A 259 -12.22 -7.35 20.75
CA LYS A 259 -12.83 -8.19 19.71
C LYS A 259 -11.79 -8.88 18.83
N VAL A 260 -10.58 -9.08 19.34
CA VAL A 260 -9.52 -9.75 18.58
C VAL A 260 -9.78 -11.27 18.56
N PRO A 261 -9.95 -11.88 17.37
CA PRO A 261 -10.09 -13.32 17.23
C PRO A 261 -8.81 -14.09 17.60
N GLU A 262 -8.90 -15.41 17.78
CA GLU A 262 -7.70 -16.24 17.99
C GLU A 262 -6.79 -16.32 16.75
N LEU A 263 -7.39 -16.25 15.56
CA LEU A 263 -6.72 -16.30 14.26
C LEU A 263 -6.88 -14.96 13.56
N CYS A 264 -5.86 -14.50 12.84
CA CYS A 264 -5.96 -13.29 12.04
C CYS A 264 -7.02 -13.43 10.94
N ASP A 265 -7.95 -12.47 10.83
CA ASP A 265 -9.03 -12.45 9.83
C ASP A 265 -8.52 -12.50 8.38
N GLU A 266 -7.29 -12.05 8.16
CA GLU A 266 -6.70 -11.89 6.84
C GLU A 266 -5.71 -13.01 6.49
N CYS A 267 -4.77 -13.37 7.37
CA CYS A 267 -3.76 -14.39 7.07
C CYS A 267 -3.99 -15.74 7.74
N GLY A 268 -4.95 -15.86 8.66
CA GLY A 268 -5.21 -17.07 9.42
C GLY A 268 -4.17 -17.41 10.51
N THR A 269 -3.09 -16.63 10.64
CA THR A 269 -2.07 -16.86 11.67
C THR A 269 -2.65 -16.71 13.07
N ARG A 270 -2.34 -17.64 13.97
CA ARG A 270 -2.72 -17.55 15.37
C ARG A 270 -2.08 -16.33 16.02
N LEU A 271 -2.90 -15.45 16.61
CA LEU A 271 -2.44 -14.19 17.22
C LEU A 271 -1.92 -14.43 18.64
N THR A 272 -0.60 -14.64 18.73
CA THR A 272 0.13 -14.85 20.00
C THR A 272 1.04 -13.65 20.30
N ALA A 273 1.71 -13.65 21.44
CA ALA A 273 2.66 -12.57 21.79
C ALA A 273 3.89 -12.50 20.87
N SER A 274 4.19 -13.57 20.10
CA SER A 274 5.32 -13.61 19.16
C SER A 274 4.92 -13.41 17.69
N SER A 275 3.62 -13.36 17.39
CA SER A 275 3.08 -13.22 16.03
C SER A 275 2.12 -12.02 15.90
N SER A 276 1.98 -11.25 16.99
CA SER A 276 1.20 -10.03 17.01
C SER A 276 1.71 -9.08 18.08
N SER A 277 1.61 -7.80 17.78
CA SER A 277 2.06 -6.73 18.65
C SER A 277 0.87 -5.88 19.12
N LEU A 278 0.80 -5.64 20.44
CA LEU A 278 -0.19 -4.75 21.05
C LEU A 278 0.42 -3.36 21.25
N ARG A 279 -0.20 -2.35 20.67
CA ARG A 279 0.13 -0.94 20.86
C ARG A 279 -0.92 -0.31 21.77
N ARG A 280 -0.51 0.15 22.96
CA ARG A 280 -1.44 0.62 24.01
C ARG A 280 -1.66 2.12 24.06
N ARG A 281 -0.74 2.90 23.49
CA ARG A 281 -0.71 4.36 23.61
C ARG A 281 -0.62 5.02 22.24
N LEU A 282 -1.57 4.68 21.37
CA LEU A 282 -1.70 5.30 20.06
C LEU A 282 -2.43 6.63 20.21
N LEU A 283 -1.76 7.73 19.89
CA LEU A 283 -2.31 9.07 20.01
C LEU A 283 -2.69 9.61 18.62
N PRO A 284 -3.98 9.88 18.34
CA PRO A 284 -4.37 10.49 17.08
C PRO A 284 -3.71 11.87 16.93
N LEU A 285 -2.86 12.03 15.93
CA LEU A 285 -2.20 13.32 15.67
C LEU A 285 -3.13 14.19 14.83
N THR A 286 -3.79 15.14 15.49
CA THR A 286 -4.68 16.11 14.83
C THR A 286 -4.05 17.50 14.79
N ILE A 287 -3.47 17.94 15.91
CA ILE A 287 -2.95 19.29 16.09
C ILE A 287 -1.61 19.26 16.80
N ALA A 288 -0.60 19.82 16.15
CA ALA A 288 0.74 19.99 16.67
C ALA A 288 0.95 21.43 17.18
N ARG A 289 1.42 21.55 18.43
CA ARG A 289 1.80 22.81 19.05
C ARG A 289 3.29 23.05 18.88
N THR A 290 3.66 24.25 18.47
CA THR A 290 5.06 24.61 18.22
C THR A 290 5.55 25.76 19.07
N THR A 291 6.86 25.78 19.32
CA THR A 291 7.54 26.91 19.95
C THR A 291 8.62 27.44 19.01
N ARG A 292 8.83 28.76 18.98
CA ARG A 292 9.94 29.36 18.23
C ARG A 292 11.29 28.89 18.81
N SER A 293 12.24 28.55 17.95
CA SER A 293 13.59 28.13 18.32
C SER A 293 14.63 28.96 17.58
N GLU A 294 15.61 29.54 18.28
CA GLU A 294 16.70 30.30 17.66
C GLU A 294 18.01 29.49 17.53
N GLY A 295 18.13 28.36 18.24
CA GLY A 295 19.31 27.48 18.21
C GLY A 295 19.11 26.14 17.48
N ILE A 296 20.22 25.53 17.09
CA ILE A 296 20.34 24.10 16.74
C ILE A 296 21.45 23.52 17.60
N THR A 297 21.13 22.62 18.52
CA THR A 297 22.17 21.79 19.17
C THR A 297 22.57 20.66 18.24
N SER A 298 23.80 20.15 18.35
CA SER A 298 24.30 19.10 17.44
C SER A 298 23.45 17.81 17.48
N GLU A 299 22.90 17.45 18.64
CA GLU A 299 21.97 16.32 18.74
C GLU A 299 20.63 16.58 18.05
N GLU A 300 20.15 17.83 18.04
CA GLU A 300 18.92 18.20 17.35
C GLU A 300 19.09 18.16 15.83
N GLU A 301 20.27 18.48 15.31
CA GLU A 301 20.58 18.31 13.88
C GLU A 301 20.67 16.83 13.50
N GLN A 302 21.27 16.00 14.37
CA GLN A 302 21.37 14.56 14.14
C GLN A 302 20.00 13.87 14.15
N ARG A 303 19.08 14.25 15.05
CA ARG A 303 17.68 13.75 15.07
C ARG A 303 16.86 14.21 13.86
N ALA A 304 17.12 15.42 13.35
CA ALA A 304 16.48 15.89 12.12
C ALA A 304 16.93 15.10 10.88
N ARG A 305 18.16 14.55 10.90
CA ARG A 305 18.71 13.72 9.82
C ARG A 305 18.22 12.27 9.84
N SER A 306 17.93 11.70 11.01
CA SER A 306 17.53 10.29 11.13
C SER A 306 16.10 10.00 10.67
N GLY A 307 15.20 10.99 10.76
CA GLY A 307 13.79 10.81 10.40
C GLY A 307 13.03 9.88 11.36
N TYR A 308 11.80 9.54 11.00
CA TYR A 308 10.92 8.68 11.80
C TYR A 308 10.84 7.26 11.25
N ASP A 309 10.59 6.30 12.15
CA ASP A 309 10.11 4.97 11.81
C ASP A 309 8.58 5.01 11.73
N ILE A 310 8.04 5.07 10.51
CA ILE A 310 6.58 5.11 10.26
C ILE A 310 6.16 3.76 9.68
N ALA A 311 5.39 3.01 10.45
CA ALA A 311 4.80 1.75 10.00
C ALA A 311 3.38 1.96 9.48
N VAL A 312 3.04 1.25 8.40
CA VAL A 312 1.70 1.26 7.80
C VAL A 312 1.00 -0.06 8.07
N HIS A 313 -0.26 0.03 8.49
CA HIS A 313 -1.13 -1.12 8.76
C HIS A 313 -2.49 -0.88 8.12
N TYR A 314 -3.21 -1.96 7.83
CA TYR A 314 -4.50 -1.87 7.15
C TYR A 314 -5.53 -2.80 7.78
N ARG A 315 -6.79 -2.47 7.55
CA ARG A 315 -7.95 -3.30 7.88
C ARG A 315 -8.98 -3.11 6.78
N PHE A 316 -9.51 -4.20 6.23
CA PHE A 316 -10.61 -4.13 5.27
C PHE A 316 -11.87 -3.57 5.96
N GLY A 317 -12.63 -2.75 5.24
CA GLY A 317 -13.92 -2.22 5.71
C GLY A 317 -14.98 -3.32 5.85
N GLU A 318 -16.18 -2.94 6.28
CA GLU A 318 -17.34 -3.86 6.33
C GLU A 318 -17.88 -4.21 4.94
N ALA A 319 -17.54 -3.40 3.92
CA ALA A 319 -17.84 -3.69 2.52
C ALA A 319 -17.12 -4.97 2.05
N ALA A 320 -17.71 -5.66 1.07
CA ALA A 320 -17.20 -6.93 0.58
C ALA A 320 -15.75 -6.80 0.07
N GLN A 321 -14.82 -7.47 0.77
CA GLN A 321 -13.47 -7.72 0.27
C GLN A 321 -13.58 -8.60 -0.98
N THR A 322 -13.02 -8.13 -2.10
CA THR A 322 -12.95 -8.95 -3.30
C THR A 322 -11.59 -9.63 -3.35
N ARG A 323 -11.59 -10.97 -3.24
CA ARG A 323 -10.38 -11.79 -3.33
C ARG A 323 -10.31 -12.44 -4.70
N LEU A 324 -9.30 -12.06 -5.47
CA LEU A 324 -9.01 -12.59 -6.80
C LEU A 324 -7.63 -13.23 -6.81
N ARG A 325 -7.34 -13.96 -7.87
CA ARG A 325 -6.04 -14.55 -8.12
C ARG A 325 -5.62 -14.27 -9.55
N ALA A 326 -4.35 -13.92 -9.73
CA ALA A 326 -3.74 -13.86 -11.04
C ALA A 326 -3.07 -15.22 -11.34
N GLU A 327 -3.46 -15.84 -12.45
CA GLU A 327 -2.96 -17.15 -12.86
C GLU A 327 -2.54 -17.13 -14.34
N LEU A 328 -1.57 -17.96 -14.72
CA LEU A 328 -1.26 -18.21 -16.13
C LEU A 328 -2.29 -19.18 -16.74
N THR A 329 -2.34 -19.20 -18.07
CA THR A 329 -3.05 -20.25 -18.82
C THR A 329 -2.62 -21.63 -18.32
N GLY A 330 -3.59 -22.47 -17.95
CA GLY A 330 -3.35 -23.77 -17.31
C GLY A 330 -3.49 -23.77 -15.79
N GLY A 331 -3.86 -22.63 -15.17
CA GLY A 331 -4.20 -22.55 -13.75
C GLY A 331 -3.00 -22.44 -12.80
N ARG A 332 -1.82 -22.06 -13.33
CA ARG A 332 -0.62 -21.86 -12.49
C ARG A 332 -0.76 -20.52 -11.74
N PRO A 333 -0.83 -20.53 -10.40
CA PRO A 333 -1.05 -19.31 -9.63
C PRO A 333 0.23 -18.47 -9.53
N LEU A 334 0.08 -17.15 -9.65
CA LEU A 334 1.18 -16.18 -9.55
C LEU A 334 1.09 -15.35 -8.27
N MET A 335 -0.10 -14.83 -7.97
CA MET A 335 -0.35 -14.01 -6.78
C MET A 335 -1.84 -13.98 -6.42
N GLU A 336 -2.12 -13.73 -5.16
CA GLU A 336 -3.45 -13.38 -4.66
C GLU A 336 -3.58 -11.86 -4.57
N LEU A 337 -4.74 -11.36 -4.99
CA LEU A 337 -5.09 -9.95 -5.00
C LEU A 337 -6.32 -9.75 -4.11
N SER A 338 -6.13 -9.05 -3.00
CA SER A 338 -7.22 -8.69 -2.09
C SER A 338 -7.54 -7.21 -2.21
N PHE A 339 -8.70 -6.91 -2.77
CA PHE A 339 -9.19 -5.56 -2.99
C PHE A 339 -10.06 -5.10 -1.82
N GLY A 340 -9.74 -3.93 -1.29
CA GLY A 340 -10.45 -3.28 -0.21
C GLY A 340 -10.89 -1.88 -0.63
N PHE A 341 -12.18 -1.73 -0.92
CA PHE A 341 -12.80 -0.42 -1.12
C PHE A 341 -13.22 0.12 0.25
N GLN A 342 -12.79 1.34 0.59
CA GLN A 342 -12.94 1.90 1.95
C GLN A 342 -12.20 1.10 3.05
N ALA A 343 -11.02 0.57 2.76
CA ALA A 343 -10.17 -0.01 3.79
C ALA A 343 -9.60 1.08 4.72
N THR A 344 -9.56 0.80 6.02
CA THR A 344 -8.93 1.67 6.99
C THR A 344 -7.41 1.46 6.97
N VAL A 345 -6.66 2.52 6.69
CA VAL A 345 -5.19 2.53 6.69
C VAL A 345 -4.68 3.37 7.85
N TRP A 346 -3.83 2.79 8.68
CA TRP A 346 -3.19 3.46 9.83
C TRP A 346 -1.71 3.65 9.53
N GLN A 347 -1.20 4.85 9.82
CA GLN A 347 0.22 5.14 9.82
C GLN A 347 0.63 5.51 11.23
N ILE A 348 1.59 4.76 11.79
CA ILE A 348 2.00 4.87 13.18
C ILE A 348 3.46 5.30 13.22
N ASN A 349 3.73 6.43 13.87
CA ASN A 349 5.08 6.88 14.15
C ASN A 349 5.61 6.16 15.41
N ASN A 350 6.49 5.19 15.19
CA ASN A 350 7.05 4.33 16.24
C ASN A 350 8.22 4.97 16.98
N GLY A 351 8.69 6.16 16.58
CA GLY A 351 9.89 6.77 17.12
C GLY A 351 10.84 7.22 16.03
N TYR A 352 12.09 7.48 16.41
CA TYR A 352 13.14 7.81 15.46
C TYR A 352 13.63 6.54 14.74
N ARG A 353 14.05 6.68 13.48
CA ARG A 353 14.63 5.56 12.74
C ARG A 353 15.85 5.01 13.47
N GLY A 354 15.90 3.69 13.67
CA GLY A 354 16.93 3.01 14.45
C GLY A 354 16.62 2.88 15.96
N GLU A 355 15.67 3.67 16.49
CA GLU A 355 15.22 3.62 17.89
C GLU A 355 13.66 3.70 17.98
N PRO A 356 12.92 2.67 17.55
CA PRO A 356 11.45 2.67 17.47
C PRO A 356 10.76 2.42 18.83
N VAL A 357 11.15 3.18 19.87
CA VAL A 357 10.71 3.00 21.27
C VAL A 357 9.55 3.93 21.69
N GLY A 358 8.87 4.57 20.75
CA GLY A 358 7.83 5.57 21.00
C GLY A 358 8.38 6.84 21.66
N PHE A 359 7.47 7.75 22.04
CA PHE A 359 7.82 9.04 22.64
C PHE A 359 7.33 9.16 24.08
N VAL A 360 7.88 10.11 24.82
CA VAL A 360 7.43 10.45 26.18
C VAL A 360 6.64 11.75 26.14
N LEU A 361 5.46 11.76 26.77
CA LEU A 361 4.49 12.87 26.73
C LEU A 361 4.06 13.25 28.15
N ASP A 362 4.03 14.56 28.44
CA ASP A 362 3.34 15.13 29.60
C ASP A 362 1.83 15.22 29.27
N PRO A 363 0.96 14.41 29.90
CA PRO A 363 -0.48 14.36 29.60
C PRO A 363 -1.24 15.62 30.04
N ASP A 364 -0.74 16.35 31.04
CA ASP A 364 -1.38 17.57 31.54
C ASP A 364 -1.16 18.74 30.58
N ARG A 365 0.03 18.81 29.98
CA ARG A 365 0.44 19.92 29.09
C ARG A 365 0.46 19.55 27.61
N GLY A 366 0.29 18.28 27.27
CA GLY A 366 0.46 17.76 25.91
C GLY A 366 1.87 17.94 25.36
N ARG A 367 2.89 18.03 26.22
CA ARG A 367 4.27 18.36 25.80
C ARG A 367 5.11 17.11 25.62
N TRP A 368 5.76 16.98 24.46
CA TRP A 368 6.77 15.97 24.20
C TRP A 368 8.02 16.24 25.06
N LEU A 369 8.42 15.26 25.85
CA LEU A 369 9.57 15.35 26.74
C LEU A 369 10.85 14.85 26.04
N THR A 370 11.96 15.57 26.22
CA THR A 370 13.28 15.11 25.79
C THR A 370 13.89 14.22 26.88
N PRO A 371 14.89 13.38 26.55
CA PRO A 371 15.58 12.55 27.55
C PRO A 371 16.06 13.35 28.77
N ASP A 372 16.64 14.54 28.56
CA ASP A 372 17.06 15.43 29.64
C ASP A 372 15.90 15.90 30.51
N SER A 373 14.76 16.26 29.90
CA SER A 373 13.57 16.68 30.64
C SER A 373 12.96 15.56 31.47
N VAL A 374 13.06 14.30 31.00
CA VAL A 374 12.63 13.13 31.76
C VAL A 374 13.54 12.88 32.96
N ALA A 375 14.84 13.14 32.84
CA ALA A 375 15.77 13.03 33.96
C ALA A 375 15.57 14.11 35.03
N GLU A 376 15.09 15.30 34.63
CA GLU A 376 14.82 16.43 35.53
C GLU A 376 13.46 16.37 36.24
N THR A 377 12.51 15.54 35.77
CA THR A 377 11.22 15.35 36.44
C THR A 377 11.37 14.55 37.74
N PRO A 378 11.07 15.13 38.92
CA PRO A 378 11.16 14.40 40.19
C PRO A 378 10.20 13.19 40.17
N ASP A 379 10.73 12.00 40.43
CA ASP A 379 10.02 10.71 40.53
C ASP A 379 9.27 10.18 39.29
N GLY A 380 9.41 10.78 38.09
CA GLY A 380 8.76 10.25 36.87
C GLY A 380 7.24 10.12 36.95
N GLN A 381 6.61 10.71 37.97
CA GLN A 381 5.16 10.68 38.18
C GLN A 381 4.50 11.64 37.18
N GLY A 382 3.62 11.09 36.36
CA GLY A 382 2.78 11.85 35.44
C GLY A 382 3.16 11.75 33.96
N ALA A 383 4.36 11.29 33.58
CA ALA A 383 4.72 11.17 32.17
C ALA A 383 4.21 9.86 31.54
N LEU A 384 3.64 9.95 30.33
CA LEU A 384 3.27 8.80 29.52
C LEU A 384 4.43 8.40 28.61
N ALA A 385 5.01 7.22 28.83
CA ALA A 385 6.05 6.64 27.97
C ALA A 385 5.46 5.84 26.78
N ASP A 386 6.25 5.52 25.75
CA ASP A 386 5.85 4.74 24.57
C ASP A 386 4.55 5.25 23.91
N VAL A 387 4.36 6.57 23.88
CA VAL A 387 3.27 7.20 23.15
C VAL A 387 3.66 7.27 21.68
N ARG A 388 2.80 6.76 20.79
CA ARG A 388 3.04 6.69 19.35
C ARG A 388 1.97 7.52 18.63
N PRO A 389 2.33 8.68 18.07
CA PRO A 389 1.42 9.44 17.21
C PRO A 389 1.00 8.60 16.02
N PHE A 390 -0.26 8.66 15.64
CA PHE A 390 -0.75 8.00 14.43
C PHE A 390 -1.76 8.86 13.70
N VAL A 391 -1.90 8.57 12.41
CA VAL A 391 -3.02 9.06 11.59
C VAL A 391 -3.73 7.87 10.96
N SER A 392 -5.01 8.04 10.65
CA SER A 392 -5.80 7.05 9.94
C SER A 392 -6.67 7.70 8.88
N GLY A 393 -6.94 6.96 7.81
CA GLY A 393 -7.81 7.34 6.71
C GLY A 393 -8.47 6.13 6.10
N GLU A 394 -9.57 6.34 5.39
CA GLU A 394 -10.20 5.33 4.55
C GLU A 394 -9.66 5.48 3.14
N HIS A 395 -9.18 4.38 2.57
CA HIS A 395 -8.55 4.34 1.27
C HIS A 395 -8.97 3.10 0.51
N ASN A 396 -8.97 3.20 -0.81
CA ASN A 396 -9.00 2.03 -1.66
C ASN A 396 -7.59 1.43 -1.69
N ILE A 397 -7.49 0.13 -1.40
CA ILE A 397 -6.23 -0.60 -1.36
C ILE A 397 -6.31 -1.89 -2.18
N VAL A 398 -5.16 -2.32 -2.68
CA VAL A 398 -4.94 -3.69 -3.12
C VAL A 398 -3.78 -4.29 -2.33
N VAL A 399 -4.04 -5.45 -1.73
CA VAL A 399 -3.05 -6.25 -1.00
C VAL A 399 -2.66 -7.42 -1.89
N ILE A 400 -1.39 -7.46 -2.26
CA ILE A 400 -0.80 -8.44 -3.15
C ILE A 400 0.02 -9.42 -2.33
N ARG A 401 -0.35 -10.70 -2.39
CA ARG A 401 0.42 -11.80 -1.84
C ARG A 401 1.01 -12.63 -3.00
N PRO A 402 2.33 -12.56 -3.24
CA PRO A 402 3.01 -13.48 -4.15
C PRO A 402 2.77 -14.94 -3.75
N LEU A 403 2.55 -15.80 -4.77
CA LEU A 403 2.44 -17.24 -4.61
C LEU A 403 3.64 -18.01 -5.21
N PHE A 404 4.66 -17.29 -5.65
CA PHE A 404 5.93 -17.84 -6.11
C PHE A 404 6.97 -17.87 -4.99
N GLU A 405 7.99 -18.71 -5.14
CA GLU A 405 9.10 -18.79 -4.18
C GLU A 405 9.95 -17.54 -4.18
N MET A 406 10.22 -17.04 -2.97
CA MET A 406 11.22 -16.00 -2.78
C MET A 406 12.62 -16.63 -2.72
N PRO A 407 13.67 -15.90 -3.13
CA PRO A 407 15.05 -16.34 -2.92
C PRO A 407 15.32 -16.72 -1.46
N ASP A 408 16.09 -17.79 -1.22
CA ASP A 408 16.49 -18.20 0.13
C ASP A 408 17.41 -17.16 0.80
N ASP A 409 18.21 -16.45 0.01
CA ASP A 409 19.05 -15.36 0.51
C ASP A 409 18.18 -14.13 0.84
N ALA A 410 18.24 -13.70 2.10
CA ALA A 410 17.43 -12.60 2.60
C ALA A 410 17.69 -11.27 1.86
N THR A 411 18.91 -11.04 1.39
CA THR A 411 19.27 -9.81 0.65
C THR A 411 18.66 -9.85 -0.74
N ASP A 412 18.82 -10.96 -1.46
CA ASP A 412 18.20 -11.15 -2.78
C ASP A 412 16.66 -11.09 -2.69
N ALA A 413 16.07 -11.67 -1.65
CA ALA A 413 14.64 -11.60 -1.40
C ALA A 413 14.17 -10.15 -1.17
N GLU A 414 14.90 -9.37 -0.36
CA GLU A 414 14.59 -7.95 -0.14
C GLU A 414 14.66 -7.15 -1.45
N ARG A 415 15.72 -7.36 -2.24
CA ARG A 415 15.89 -6.70 -3.54
C ARG A 415 14.75 -7.03 -4.49
N LEU A 416 14.29 -8.28 -4.52
CA LEU A 416 13.14 -8.69 -5.32
C LEU A 416 11.84 -8.03 -4.82
N TRP A 417 11.58 -8.02 -3.52
CA TRP A 417 10.38 -7.38 -2.94
C TRP A 417 10.29 -5.89 -3.29
N VAL A 418 11.39 -5.16 -3.07
CA VAL A 418 11.48 -3.73 -3.31
C VAL A 418 11.35 -3.43 -4.81
N THR A 419 12.05 -4.17 -5.67
CA THR A 419 11.96 -4.01 -7.12
C THR A 419 10.56 -4.32 -7.64
N LEU A 420 9.94 -5.41 -7.18
CA LEU A 420 8.61 -5.81 -7.59
C LEU A 420 7.55 -4.79 -7.19
N ARG A 421 7.61 -4.27 -5.95
CA ARG A 421 6.72 -3.22 -5.47
C ARG A 421 6.78 -1.99 -6.39
N GLU A 422 7.98 -1.49 -6.66
CA GLU A 422 8.15 -0.30 -7.49
C GLU A 422 7.77 -0.57 -8.95
N ALA A 423 8.09 -1.73 -9.51
CA ALA A 423 7.73 -2.07 -10.89
C ALA A 423 6.21 -2.14 -11.07
N LEU A 424 5.48 -2.78 -10.13
CA LEU A 424 4.02 -2.82 -10.15
C LEU A 424 3.41 -1.42 -10.03
N ARG A 425 3.90 -0.61 -9.07
CA ARG A 425 3.47 0.79 -8.91
C ARG A 425 3.62 1.58 -10.21
N ARG A 426 4.82 1.57 -10.79
CA ARG A 426 5.15 2.32 -12.01
C ARG A 426 4.38 1.83 -13.23
N GLY A 427 4.12 0.52 -13.31
CA GLY A 427 3.28 -0.08 -14.35
C GLY A 427 1.84 0.42 -14.30
N VAL A 428 1.25 0.45 -13.11
CA VAL A 428 -0.09 0.98 -12.84
C VAL A 428 -0.18 2.48 -13.15
N GLU A 429 0.76 3.28 -12.66
CA GLU A 429 0.85 4.73 -12.96
C GLU A 429 0.86 5.00 -14.47
N SER A 430 1.70 4.26 -15.20
CA SER A 430 1.84 4.40 -16.65
C SER A 430 0.62 3.90 -17.43
N ALA A 431 0.00 2.80 -17.01
CA ALA A 431 -1.18 2.24 -17.66
C ALA A 431 -2.42 3.13 -17.53
N PHE A 432 -2.60 3.72 -16.35
CA PHE A 432 -3.81 4.46 -16.02
C PHE A 432 -3.61 5.97 -15.95
N GLN A 433 -2.38 6.45 -16.26
CA GLN A 433 -2.01 7.86 -16.29
C GLN A 433 -2.26 8.55 -14.93
N VAL A 434 -1.87 7.85 -13.87
CA VAL A 434 -2.02 8.27 -12.47
C VAL A 434 -0.72 8.97 -12.04
N ASP A 435 -0.83 10.06 -11.30
CA ASP A 435 0.35 10.78 -10.81
C ASP A 435 1.08 9.99 -9.72
N GLU A 436 2.40 10.18 -9.61
CA GLU A 436 3.23 9.50 -8.60
C GLU A 436 2.69 9.75 -7.16
N SER A 437 2.14 10.94 -6.91
CA SER A 437 1.60 11.32 -5.60
C SER A 437 0.22 10.72 -5.29
N GLU A 438 -0.46 10.15 -6.29
CA GLU A 438 -1.80 9.56 -6.13
C GLU A 438 -1.74 8.09 -5.71
N LEU A 439 -0.58 7.43 -5.79
CA LEU A 439 -0.38 6.04 -5.37
C LEU A 439 0.81 5.92 -4.40
N THR A 440 0.55 5.38 -3.22
CA THR A 440 1.60 5.01 -2.25
C THR A 440 1.69 3.50 -2.12
N THR A 441 2.90 2.99 -1.88
CA THR A 441 3.14 1.54 -1.79
C THR A 441 3.96 1.18 -0.57
N HIS A 442 3.62 0.06 0.05
CA HIS A 442 4.24 -0.41 1.29
C HIS A 442 4.53 -1.90 1.22
N LEU A 443 5.65 -2.32 1.81
CA LEU A 443 5.89 -3.72 2.15
C LEU A 443 5.44 -3.91 3.59
N ILE A 444 4.47 -4.80 3.82
CA ILE A 444 3.83 -4.97 5.11
C ILE A 444 3.90 -6.44 5.52
N GLY A 445 4.20 -6.69 6.80
CA GLY A 445 4.33 -8.01 7.37
C GLY A 445 5.74 -8.58 7.24
N GLU A 446 5.91 -9.81 7.72
CA GLU A 446 7.19 -10.49 7.84
C GLU A 446 7.09 -11.93 7.31
N SER A 447 8.24 -12.54 7.03
CA SER A 447 8.33 -13.96 6.63
C SER A 447 7.41 -14.32 5.45
N ASP A 448 6.67 -15.42 5.55
CA ASP A 448 5.76 -15.95 4.53
C ASP A 448 4.44 -15.16 4.38
N GLY A 449 4.17 -14.28 5.34
CA GLY A 449 2.99 -13.41 5.35
C GLY A 449 3.20 -12.03 4.77
N ARG A 450 4.44 -11.69 4.36
CA ARG A 450 4.82 -10.38 3.81
C ARG A 450 4.09 -10.11 2.50
N ARG A 451 3.69 -8.85 2.31
CA ARG A 451 2.78 -8.42 1.23
C ARG A 451 3.21 -7.10 0.64
N ILE A 452 2.86 -6.89 -0.62
CA ILE A 452 2.87 -5.57 -1.24
C ILE A 452 1.48 -4.98 -1.06
N VAL A 453 1.39 -3.79 -0.47
CA VAL A 453 0.12 -3.06 -0.33
C VAL A 453 0.23 -1.78 -1.13
N LEU A 454 -0.61 -1.63 -2.15
CA LEU A 454 -0.76 -0.38 -2.88
C LEU A 454 -2.02 0.34 -2.38
N VAL A 455 -1.88 1.63 -2.14
CA VAL A 455 -2.89 2.49 -1.53
C VAL A 455 -3.10 3.68 -2.44
N GLU A 456 -4.35 3.98 -2.78
CA GLU A 456 -4.68 5.24 -3.41
C GLU A 456 -4.56 6.36 -2.37
N ALA A 457 -3.67 7.32 -2.61
CA ALA A 457 -3.29 8.34 -1.63
C ALA A 457 -4.45 9.27 -1.28
N SER A 458 -5.32 9.53 -2.26
CA SER A 458 -6.59 10.20 -2.04
C SER A 458 -7.52 9.27 -1.27
N GLU A 459 -8.07 9.75 -0.15
CA GLU A 459 -9.05 8.98 0.65
C GLU A 459 -10.27 8.54 -0.18
N GLY A 460 -10.48 9.10 -1.38
CA GLY A 460 -11.57 8.77 -2.28
C GLY A 460 -11.23 7.91 -3.47
N GLY A 461 -9.97 7.51 -3.59
CA GLY A 461 -9.50 6.68 -4.67
C GLY A 461 -9.40 7.38 -6.03
N ALA A 462 -8.64 6.75 -6.93
CA ALA A 462 -8.48 7.17 -8.33
C ALA A 462 -9.21 6.22 -9.29
N GLY A 463 -9.90 5.20 -8.76
CA GLY A 463 -10.64 4.21 -9.53
C GLY A 463 -9.74 3.15 -10.20
N VAL A 464 -8.51 3.00 -9.70
CA VAL A 464 -7.47 2.17 -10.33
C VAL A 464 -7.66 0.69 -9.98
N TRP A 465 -8.08 0.42 -8.75
CA TRP A 465 -8.20 -0.94 -8.23
C TRP A 465 -9.40 -1.69 -8.81
N GLU A 466 -10.48 -0.99 -9.13
CA GLU A 466 -11.65 -1.49 -9.84
C GLU A 466 -11.26 -2.04 -11.21
N ARG A 467 -10.36 -1.34 -11.91
CA ARG A 467 -9.84 -1.74 -13.23
C ARG A 467 -8.93 -2.94 -13.15
N LEU A 468 -8.04 -3.01 -12.15
CA LEU A 468 -7.11 -4.13 -11.98
C LEU A 468 -7.78 -5.48 -11.68
N GLN A 469 -9.09 -5.50 -11.40
CA GLN A 469 -9.86 -6.73 -11.31
C GLN A 469 -10.13 -7.37 -12.69
N ASP A 470 -10.04 -6.58 -13.77
CA ASP A 470 -10.17 -7.09 -15.13
C ASP A 470 -8.83 -7.64 -15.68
N SER A 471 -8.92 -8.72 -16.44
CA SER A 471 -7.74 -9.40 -16.99
C SER A 471 -7.02 -8.60 -18.09
N GLU A 472 -7.73 -7.78 -18.86
CA GLU A 472 -7.10 -6.93 -19.88
C GLU A 472 -6.35 -5.77 -19.23
N ASP A 473 -6.99 -5.11 -18.26
CA ASP A 473 -6.39 -3.99 -17.53
C ASP A 473 -5.22 -4.43 -16.63
N PHE A 474 -5.29 -5.60 -15.98
CA PHE A 474 -4.15 -6.17 -15.26
C PHE A 474 -2.96 -6.45 -16.19
N ARG A 475 -3.20 -7.10 -17.34
CA ARG A 475 -2.15 -7.36 -18.34
C ARG A 475 -1.58 -6.06 -18.91
N LEU A 476 -2.41 -5.03 -19.10
CA LEU A 476 -1.97 -3.71 -19.55
C LEU A 476 -1.00 -3.09 -18.53
N ALA A 477 -1.31 -3.13 -17.23
CA ALA A 477 -0.43 -2.64 -16.17
C ALA A 477 0.92 -3.37 -16.15
N ALA A 478 0.91 -4.70 -16.28
CA ALA A 478 2.13 -5.51 -16.35
C ALA A 478 2.98 -5.21 -17.61
N LYS A 479 2.34 -5.06 -18.77
CA LYS A 479 3.03 -4.64 -20.00
C LYS A 479 3.67 -3.27 -19.83
N LYS A 480 2.95 -2.33 -19.22
CA LYS A 480 3.48 -0.99 -18.94
C LYS A 480 4.63 -1.01 -17.94
N ALA A 481 4.62 -1.91 -16.95
CA ALA A 481 5.77 -2.13 -16.07
C ALA A 481 7.01 -2.58 -16.86
N LEU A 482 6.88 -3.51 -17.81
CA LEU A 482 7.98 -3.92 -18.71
C LEU A 482 8.51 -2.72 -19.51
N GLU A 483 7.63 -1.91 -20.10
CA GLU A 483 8.05 -0.72 -20.87
C GLU A 483 8.83 0.27 -20.03
N VAL A 484 8.35 0.53 -18.79
CA VAL A 484 9.01 1.42 -17.84
C VAL A 484 10.37 0.85 -17.44
N CYS A 485 10.48 -0.45 -17.25
CA CYS A 485 11.73 -1.18 -17.03
C CYS A 485 12.61 -1.33 -18.28
N HIS A 486 12.36 -0.58 -19.35
CA HIS A 486 13.10 -0.63 -20.61
C HIS A 486 13.12 -2.00 -21.29
N MET A 487 12.08 -2.81 -21.06
CA MET A 487 11.91 -4.13 -21.65
C MET A 487 10.79 -4.12 -22.69
N ASP A 488 10.89 -5.02 -23.68
CA ASP A 488 9.83 -5.26 -24.65
C ASP A 488 8.69 -6.07 -23.99
N PRO A 489 7.44 -5.57 -24.01
CA PRO A 489 6.28 -6.27 -23.45
C PRO A 489 5.97 -7.64 -24.06
N ALA A 490 6.50 -7.97 -25.24
CA ALA A 490 6.25 -9.23 -25.91
C ALA A 490 7.07 -10.38 -25.31
N ASN A 491 8.35 -10.13 -25.04
CA ASN A 491 9.33 -11.16 -24.69
C ASN A 491 10.20 -10.82 -23.47
N GLY A 492 10.20 -9.59 -22.98
CA GLY A 492 11.02 -9.14 -21.85
C GLY A 492 12.43 -8.69 -22.22
N ASP A 493 12.80 -8.71 -23.51
CA ASP A 493 14.13 -8.31 -23.98
C ASP A 493 14.37 -6.82 -23.77
N ASP A 494 15.64 -6.46 -23.57
CA ASP A 494 16.03 -5.07 -23.43
C ASP A 494 15.78 -4.26 -24.70
N ARG A 495 15.12 -3.11 -24.53
CA ARG A 495 15.00 -2.10 -25.57
C ARG A 495 16.31 -1.32 -25.71
N GLU A 496 16.50 -0.72 -26.88
CA GLU A 496 17.67 0.13 -27.13
C GLU A 496 17.79 1.24 -26.08
N GLY A 497 18.97 1.36 -25.46
CA GLY A 497 19.23 2.34 -24.41
C GLY A 497 18.72 1.97 -23.02
N ALA A 498 18.40 0.69 -22.76
CA ALA A 498 18.08 0.17 -21.43
C ALA A 498 19.22 0.44 -20.43
N CYS A 499 18.85 0.81 -19.19
CA CYS A 499 19.82 0.98 -18.11
C CYS A 499 20.24 -0.37 -17.54
N VAL A 500 21.35 -0.43 -16.79
CA VAL A 500 21.85 -1.71 -16.25
C VAL A 500 20.93 -2.26 -15.16
N ALA A 501 20.77 -1.54 -14.04
CA ALA A 501 19.95 -2.00 -12.90
C ALA A 501 18.70 -1.13 -12.71
N ALA A 502 18.87 0.17 -12.46
CA ALA A 502 17.77 1.11 -12.31
C ALA A 502 18.20 2.54 -12.69
N CYS A 503 17.24 3.39 -13.08
CA CYS A 503 17.42 4.80 -13.38
C CYS A 503 16.12 5.59 -13.09
N TYR A 504 16.18 6.92 -13.09
CA TYR A 504 15.01 7.79 -12.86
C TYR A 504 13.92 7.71 -13.93
N ARG A 505 14.18 7.08 -15.08
CA ARG A 505 13.15 6.81 -16.10
C ARG A 505 12.42 5.49 -15.88
N CYS A 506 12.97 4.59 -15.06
CA CYS A 506 12.36 3.30 -14.73
C CYS A 506 11.86 3.26 -13.28
N LEU A 507 12.71 2.84 -12.34
CA LEU A 507 12.34 2.51 -10.95
C LEU A 507 12.81 3.55 -9.92
N LEU A 508 13.81 4.38 -10.21
CA LEU A 508 14.30 5.36 -9.23
C LEU A 508 13.34 6.56 -9.17
N SER A 509 12.98 6.97 -7.96
CA SER A 509 12.25 8.20 -7.68
C SER A 509 12.89 8.96 -6.52
N TYR A 510 12.49 10.21 -6.33
CA TYR A 510 12.90 10.95 -5.13
C TYR A 510 12.24 10.40 -3.87
N ALA A 511 11.09 9.74 -3.99
CA ALA A 511 10.36 9.15 -2.88
C ALA A 511 11.00 7.87 -2.34
N ASN A 512 11.69 7.10 -3.17
CA ASN A 512 12.29 5.81 -2.81
C ASN A 512 13.82 5.83 -2.65
N GLN A 513 14.42 6.98 -2.31
CA GLN A 513 15.88 7.15 -2.18
C GLN A 513 16.57 6.13 -1.25
N SER A 514 15.89 5.71 -0.18
CA SER A 514 16.42 4.66 0.72
C SER A 514 16.61 3.31 0.04
N ASP A 515 15.90 3.08 -1.06
CA ASP A 515 15.75 1.78 -1.69
C ASP A 515 16.61 1.68 -2.96
N HIS A 516 17.26 2.78 -3.37
CA HIS A 516 18.01 2.87 -4.64
C HIS A 516 19.07 1.78 -4.81
N GLU A 517 19.75 1.39 -3.73
CA GLU A 517 20.77 0.33 -3.76
C GLU A 517 20.18 -1.08 -3.98
N SER A 518 18.90 -1.26 -3.65
CA SER A 518 18.22 -2.56 -3.77
C SER A 518 17.51 -2.76 -5.10
N LEU A 519 17.24 -1.68 -5.85
CA LEU A 519 16.45 -1.70 -7.07
C LEU A 519 17.24 -2.25 -8.27
N ASP A 520 16.70 -3.30 -8.89
CA ASP A 520 17.31 -3.94 -10.06
C ASP A 520 16.22 -4.53 -10.97
N ARG A 521 15.96 -3.86 -12.11
CA ARG A 521 14.88 -4.19 -13.04
C ARG A 521 14.93 -5.62 -13.57
N GLU A 522 16.11 -6.21 -13.65
CA GLU A 522 16.29 -7.58 -14.17
C GLU A 522 15.60 -8.61 -13.28
N LEU A 523 15.55 -8.36 -11.96
CA LEU A 523 14.96 -9.28 -10.98
C LEU A 523 13.48 -9.57 -11.21
N VAL A 524 12.77 -8.67 -11.88
CA VAL A 524 11.32 -8.76 -12.10
C VAL A 524 10.95 -9.07 -13.55
N ARG A 525 11.92 -9.20 -14.47
CA ARG A 525 11.66 -9.41 -15.91
C ARG A 525 10.66 -10.55 -16.15
N ASP A 526 11.01 -11.74 -15.69
CA ASP A 526 10.23 -12.94 -15.97
C ASP A 526 8.85 -12.89 -15.28
N LEU A 527 8.81 -12.34 -14.07
CA LEU A 527 7.56 -12.13 -13.34
C LEU A 527 6.61 -11.22 -14.12
N LEU A 528 7.11 -10.08 -14.62
CA LEU A 528 6.31 -9.14 -15.38
C LEU A 528 5.86 -9.72 -16.73
N VAL A 529 6.69 -10.53 -17.40
CA VAL A 529 6.28 -11.27 -18.62
C VAL A 529 5.14 -12.24 -18.31
N HIS A 530 5.20 -12.94 -17.18
CA HIS A 530 4.10 -13.79 -16.74
C HIS A 530 2.84 -12.98 -16.41
N PHE A 531 2.97 -11.86 -15.70
CA PHE A 531 1.82 -11.00 -15.38
C PHE A 531 1.17 -10.41 -16.63
N ALA A 532 1.95 -10.09 -17.67
CA ALA A 532 1.47 -9.60 -18.97
C ALA A 532 0.64 -10.64 -19.74
N ARG A 533 0.65 -11.90 -19.30
CA ARG A 533 -0.10 -13.03 -19.87
C ARG A 533 -1.11 -13.64 -18.89
N ALA A 534 -1.22 -13.12 -17.68
CA ALA A 534 -2.08 -13.66 -16.65
C ALA A 534 -3.56 -13.35 -16.90
N GLN A 535 -4.42 -14.20 -16.33
CA GLN A 535 -5.86 -14.00 -16.21
C GLN A 535 -6.21 -13.79 -14.74
N ILE A 536 -7.19 -12.94 -14.48
CA ILE A 536 -7.77 -12.72 -13.17
C ILE A 536 -8.98 -13.63 -13.00
N VAL A 537 -8.95 -14.46 -11.95
CA VAL A 537 -10.01 -15.41 -11.62
C VAL A 537 -10.45 -15.23 -10.15
N PRO A 538 -11.68 -15.65 -9.77
CA PRO A 538 -12.11 -15.65 -8.39
C PRO A 538 -11.17 -16.47 -7.49
N GLY A 539 -10.80 -15.93 -6.32
CA GLY A 539 -10.01 -16.66 -5.33
C GLY A 539 -10.86 -17.68 -4.56
N ILE A 540 -10.28 -18.84 -4.21
CA ILE A 540 -10.91 -19.80 -3.31
C ILE A 540 -10.62 -19.36 -1.88
N ASP A 541 -11.66 -19.12 -1.07
CA ASP A 541 -11.51 -18.70 0.33
C ASP A 541 -10.93 -19.87 1.15
N SER A 542 -9.69 -19.74 1.61
CA SER A 542 -8.96 -20.77 2.36
C SER A 542 -9.46 -20.98 3.81
N ARG A 543 -10.72 -20.62 4.09
CA ARG A 543 -11.34 -20.65 5.43
C ARG A 543 -11.98 -22.00 5.81
N GLU A 544 -11.95 -23.01 4.95
CA GLU A 544 -12.38 -24.36 5.35
C GLU A 544 -11.27 -25.07 6.15
N PRO A 545 -11.55 -25.52 7.39
CA PRO A 545 -10.64 -26.42 8.09
C PRO A 545 -10.65 -27.76 7.36
N SER A 546 -9.51 -28.15 6.79
CA SER A 546 -9.32 -29.50 6.26
C SER A 546 -9.49 -30.52 7.39
N THR A 547 -10.62 -31.22 7.40
CA THR A 547 -10.86 -32.33 8.33
C THR A 547 -10.13 -33.62 7.95
N ASP A 548 -9.37 -33.64 6.86
CA ASP A 548 -8.59 -34.80 6.45
C ASP A 548 -7.10 -34.59 6.74
N ALA A 549 -6.76 -34.78 8.02
CA ALA A 549 -5.39 -34.99 8.46
C ALA A 549 -4.90 -36.38 8.02
N GLU A 550 -4.69 -36.60 6.73
CA GLU A 550 -3.89 -37.71 6.22
C GLU A 550 -2.93 -37.22 5.13
N ARG A 551 -1.70 -36.90 5.58
CA ARG A 551 -0.44 -36.94 4.81
C ARG A 551 -0.55 -36.63 3.30
N SER A 552 -0.75 -35.34 2.97
CA SER A 552 -0.30 -34.79 1.69
C SER A 552 0.89 -33.85 1.93
N THR A 553 2.10 -34.42 2.00
CA THR A 553 3.30 -33.67 1.62
C THR A 553 3.18 -33.33 0.14
N GLY A 554 3.01 -32.05 -0.18
CA GLY A 554 2.99 -31.58 -1.56
C GLY A 554 1.97 -30.48 -1.84
N GLY A 555 2.06 -29.35 -1.13
CA GLY A 555 1.68 -28.09 -1.79
C GLY A 555 2.76 -27.84 -2.84
N THR A 556 2.39 -27.84 -4.12
CA THR A 556 3.34 -27.55 -5.21
C THR A 556 3.75 -26.10 -5.13
N VAL A 557 4.79 -25.83 -4.35
CA VAL A 557 5.56 -24.61 -4.40
C VAL A 557 6.45 -24.72 -5.65
N VAL A 558 6.40 -23.72 -6.53
CA VAL A 558 7.14 -23.76 -7.81
C VAL A 558 8.40 -22.91 -7.70
N TYR A 559 9.53 -23.59 -7.80
CA TYR A 559 10.87 -23.04 -7.91
C TYR A 559 10.96 -22.01 -9.05
N LEU A 560 11.40 -20.78 -8.75
CA LEU A 560 11.79 -19.77 -9.73
C LEU A 560 13.30 -19.50 -9.65
N ARG A 561 14.12 -20.54 -9.80
CA ARG A 561 15.49 -20.44 -10.32
C ARG A 561 15.76 -21.72 -11.12
N GLY A 562 15.46 -21.67 -12.42
CA GLY A 562 15.78 -22.76 -13.37
C GLY A 562 14.86 -22.84 -14.59
N ASP A 563 13.58 -22.48 -14.45
CA ASP A 563 12.55 -22.85 -15.45
C ASP A 563 12.21 -21.72 -16.44
N ILE A 564 13.24 -21.06 -16.99
CA ILE A 564 13.08 -20.17 -18.15
C ILE A 564 13.30 -21.02 -19.41
N GLN A 565 12.35 -21.90 -19.73
CA GLN A 565 12.10 -22.34 -21.12
C GLN A 565 10.88 -23.26 -21.34
N GLN A 566 10.09 -23.59 -20.32
CA GLN A 566 8.90 -24.46 -20.49
C GLN A 566 7.59 -23.76 -20.13
N SER A 567 7.20 -22.77 -20.93
CA SER A 567 5.77 -22.47 -21.17
C SER A 567 5.57 -21.67 -22.46
N MET A 568 6.12 -22.18 -23.56
CA MET A 568 5.59 -21.86 -24.88
C MET A 568 4.42 -22.82 -25.14
N VAL A 569 3.23 -22.23 -25.25
CA VAL A 569 2.09 -22.65 -26.08
C VAL A 569 1.70 -24.14 -26.00
N ALA A 570 0.40 -24.42 -25.79
CA ALA A 570 -0.15 -25.67 -26.33
C ALA A 570 -0.08 -25.57 -27.86
N GLU A 571 1.13 -25.74 -28.40
CA GLU A 571 1.40 -25.83 -29.82
C GLU A 571 0.63 -27.04 -30.34
N SER A 572 -0.05 -26.87 -31.46
CA SER A 572 -0.65 -28.01 -32.13
C SER A 572 0.48 -29.02 -32.42
N ALA A 573 0.23 -30.33 -32.26
CA ALA A 573 1.25 -31.36 -32.52
C ALA A 573 2.03 -31.19 -33.86
N PRO A 574 1.42 -30.64 -34.94
CA PRO A 574 2.14 -30.25 -36.15
C PRO A 574 3.16 -29.12 -36.00
N ASP A 575 2.91 -28.14 -35.15
CA ASP A 575 3.79 -26.96 -34.96
C ASP A 575 5.01 -27.32 -34.09
N ARG A 576 4.80 -28.13 -33.04
CA ARG A 576 5.89 -28.61 -32.16
C ARG A 576 6.86 -29.53 -32.90
N LEU A 577 6.36 -30.40 -33.77
CA LEU A 577 7.24 -31.24 -34.60
C LEU A 577 8.12 -30.38 -35.51
N ARG A 578 7.57 -29.35 -36.14
CA ARG A 578 8.35 -28.44 -37.00
C ARG A 578 9.46 -27.75 -36.21
N HIS A 579 9.13 -27.26 -35.02
CA HIS A 579 10.12 -26.64 -34.15
C HIS A 579 11.26 -27.60 -33.77
N LEU A 580 10.96 -28.83 -33.39
CA LEU A 580 11.97 -29.84 -33.06
C LEU A 580 12.82 -30.24 -34.28
N LEU A 581 12.21 -30.33 -35.48
CA LEU A 581 12.94 -30.64 -36.72
C LEU A 581 13.91 -29.54 -37.15
N ASP A 582 13.61 -28.27 -36.84
CA ASP A 582 14.48 -27.12 -37.11
C ASP A 582 15.72 -27.09 -36.20
N ILE A 583 15.65 -27.72 -35.02
CA ILE A 583 16.76 -27.79 -34.05
C ILE A 583 17.74 -28.93 -34.35
N CYS A 584 17.29 -30.01 -35.02
CA CYS A 584 18.13 -31.18 -35.30
C CYS A 584 19.36 -30.84 -36.18
N ASP A 585 20.51 -31.40 -35.82
CA ASP A 585 21.78 -31.18 -36.50
C ASP A 585 22.11 -32.28 -37.54
N SER A 586 21.39 -33.41 -37.50
CA SER A 586 21.57 -34.52 -38.44
C SER A 586 20.26 -35.04 -39.05
N ASP A 587 20.36 -35.66 -40.23
CA ASP A 587 19.22 -36.29 -40.90
C ASP A 587 18.69 -37.50 -40.12
N LEU A 588 19.55 -38.16 -39.33
CA LEU A 588 19.17 -39.28 -38.47
C LEU A 588 18.31 -38.83 -37.27
N GLU A 589 18.60 -37.66 -36.69
CA GLU A 589 17.76 -37.03 -35.67
C GLU A 589 16.38 -36.64 -36.21
N ARG A 590 16.33 -36.11 -37.45
CA ARG A 590 15.06 -35.81 -38.12
C ARG A 590 14.24 -37.07 -38.39
N GLU A 591 14.89 -38.13 -38.86
CA GLU A 591 14.26 -39.43 -39.09
C GLU A 591 13.72 -40.02 -37.77
N PHE A 592 14.43 -39.84 -36.65
CA PHE A 592 13.96 -40.25 -35.32
C PHE A 592 12.64 -39.55 -34.95
N LEU A 593 12.56 -38.21 -35.09
CA LEU A 593 11.35 -37.44 -34.76
C LEU A 593 10.14 -37.77 -35.64
N VAL A 594 10.37 -38.00 -36.94
CA VAL A 594 9.29 -38.42 -37.85
C VAL A 594 8.79 -39.81 -37.46
N THR A 595 9.71 -40.74 -37.16
CA THR A 595 9.39 -42.11 -36.77
C THR A 595 8.64 -42.16 -35.43
N THR A 596 9.00 -41.34 -34.44
CA THR A 596 8.29 -41.28 -33.15
C THR A 596 6.86 -40.76 -33.33
N GLN A 597 6.66 -39.74 -34.17
CA GLN A 597 5.33 -39.22 -34.47
C GLN A 597 4.46 -40.25 -35.22
N GLU A 598 5.00 -40.93 -36.22
CA GLU A 598 4.29 -41.99 -36.96
C GLU A 598 3.86 -43.15 -36.07
N LEU A 599 4.65 -43.45 -35.03
CA LEU A 599 4.37 -44.50 -34.04
C LEU A 599 3.46 -44.03 -32.89
N GLY A 600 3.01 -42.76 -32.90
CA GLY A 600 2.10 -42.20 -31.89
C GLY A 600 2.74 -41.95 -30.53
N TRP A 601 4.06 -41.79 -30.48
CA TRP A 601 4.76 -41.43 -29.25
C TRP A 601 4.59 -39.95 -28.90
N PRO A 602 4.69 -39.57 -27.62
CA PRO A 602 4.89 -38.19 -27.26
C PRO A 602 6.17 -37.66 -27.94
N LEU A 603 6.16 -36.41 -28.41
CA LEU A 603 7.37 -35.76 -28.90
C LEU A 603 8.30 -35.41 -27.73
N PRO A 604 9.64 -35.41 -27.93
CA PRO A 604 10.61 -34.95 -26.92
C PRO A 604 10.26 -33.56 -26.37
N LEU A 605 10.55 -33.34 -25.08
CA LEU A 605 10.45 -32.04 -24.44
C LEU A 605 11.44 -31.05 -25.03
N GLU A 606 12.68 -31.49 -25.23
CA GLU A 606 13.78 -30.66 -25.72
C GLU A 606 14.63 -31.47 -26.71
N ALA A 607 15.24 -30.76 -27.66
CA ALA A 607 16.24 -31.30 -28.58
C ALA A 607 17.57 -30.55 -28.37
N GLN A 608 18.71 -31.24 -28.54
CA GLN A 608 20.05 -30.67 -28.42
C GLN A 608 20.29 -29.90 -27.09
N SER A 609 19.80 -30.46 -25.98
CA SER A 609 19.77 -29.78 -24.67
C SER A 609 20.75 -30.38 -23.66
N ARG A 610 21.03 -29.61 -22.59
CA ARG A 610 21.76 -30.10 -21.41
C ARG A 610 20.75 -30.45 -20.32
N PRO A 611 20.63 -31.73 -19.95
CA PRO A 611 19.55 -32.20 -19.10
C PRO A 611 19.58 -31.66 -17.65
N ASP A 612 20.76 -31.22 -17.16
CA ASP A 612 20.89 -30.52 -15.87
C ASP A 612 22.12 -29.59 -15.85
N SER A 613 22.16 -28.66 -14.89
CA SER A 613 23.19 -27.61 -14.76
C SER A 613 24.59 -28.13 -14.39
N GLU A 614 24.69 -29.37 -13.91
CA GLU A 614 25.95 -30.02 -13.55
C GLU A 614 26.48 -30.95 -14.65
N THR A 615 25.70 -31.17 -15.71
CA THR A 615 26.05 -32.04 -16.83
C THR A 615 26.58 -31.24 -18.01
N PHE A 616 27.87 -31.46 -18.32
CA PHE A 616 28.53 -30.86 -19.48
C PHE A 616 28.23 -31.57 -20.81
N ALA A 617 27.37 -32.59 -20.79
CA ALA A 617 27.01 -33.39 -21.95
C ALA A 617 25.71 -32.90 -22.57
N GLN A 618 25.78 -32.62 -23.87
CA GLN A 618 24.61 -32.31 -24.70
C GLN A 618 23.99 -33.63 -25.16
N VAL A 619 22.68 -33.78 -25.01
CA VAL A 619 21.93 -34.96 -25.44
C VAL A 619 21.01 -34.59 -26.59
N ASP A 620 20.76 -35.52 -27.51
CA ASP A 620 20.00 -35.22 -28.73
C ASP A 620 18.53 -34.97 -28.42
N PHE A 621 17.92 -35.76 -27.52
CA PHE A 621 16.53 -35.56 -27.08
C PHE A 621 16.29 -35.83 -25.60
N VAL A 622 15.45 -35.02 -24.96
CA VAL A 622 15.02 -35.17 -23.56
C VAL A 622 13.51 -35.44 -23.49
N TYR A 623 13.11 -36.43 -22.69
CA TYR A 623 11.71 -36.73 -22.40
C TYR A 623 11.42 -36.57 -20.90
N ASP A 624 10.13 -36.42 -20.57
CA ASP A 624 9.65 -36.37 -19.19
C ASP A 624 10.05 -37.63 -18.41
N GLY A 625 10.26 -37.51 -17.10
CA GLY A 625 10.72 -38.61 -16.24
C GLY A 625 12.22 -38.91 -16.33
N ARG A 626 13.04 -37.91 -16.65
CA ARG A 626 14.53 -37.98 -16.74
C ARG A 626 15.03 -39.02 -17.75
N ILE A 627 14.49 -38.98 -18.97
CA ILE A 627 14.94 -39.85 -20.06
C ILE A 627 15.75 -39.02 -21.06
N ALA A 628 16.96 -39.49 -21.39
CA ALA A 628 17.83 -38.88 -22.39
C ALA A 628 18.08 -39.87 -23.54
N ILE A 629 17.89 -39.43 -24.78
CA ILE A 629 18.14 -40.22 -25.99
C ILE A 629 19.32 -39.62 -26.75
N PHE A 630 20.29 -40.47 -27.08
CA PHE A 630 21.38 -40.16 -28.01
C PHE A 630 21.10 -40.77 -29.38
N VAL A 631 21.37 -40.02 -30.45
CA VAL A 631 21.24 -40.45 -31.84
C VAL A 631 22.63 -40.42 -32.48
N ASP A 632 23.31 -41.57 -32.41
CA ASP A 632 24.70 -41.73 -32.82
C ASP A 632 24.80 -41.92 -34.35
N GLY A 633 25.16 -40.84 -35.03
CA GLY A 633 25.54 -40.86 -36.45
C GLY A 633 26.90 -41.56 -36.72
N PRO A 634 27.32 -41.67 -37.99
CA PRO A 634 28.55 -42.38 -38.39
C PRO A 634 29.86 -41.88 -37.77
N HIS A 635 29.89 -40.63 -37.29
CA HIS A 635 31.07 -40.01 -36.68
C HIS A 635 31.35 -40.47 -35.24
N HIS A 636 30.41 -41.17 -34.60
CA HIS A 636 30.55 -41.69 -33.23
C HIS A 636 31.36 -43.00 -33.15
N GLU A 637 31.75 -43.58 -34.28
CA GLU A 637 32.45 -44.87 -34.36
C GLU A 637 33.97 -44.78 -34.17
N GLU A 638 34.53 -43.56 -34.15
CA GLU A 638 35.95 -43.38 -33.88
C GLU A 638 36.28 -43.83 -32.45
N PRO A 639 37.36 -44.63 -32.22
CA PRO A 639 37.63 -45.25 -30.92
C PRO A 639 37.75 -44.27 -29.74
N ASN A 640 38.17 -43.03 -30.00
CA ASN A 640 38.27 -41.97 -29.00
C ASN A 640 36.90 -41.33 -28.69
N THR A 641 36.02 -41.24 -29.68
CA THR A 641 34.66 -40.68 -29.56
C THR A 641 33.76 -41.67 -28.82
N ALA A 642 33.76 -42.95 -29.22
CA ALA A 642 33.01 -44.02 -28.54
C ALA A 642 33.36 -44.16 -27.04
N LYS A 643 34.63 -43.93 -26.66
CA LYS A 643 35.06 -43.97 -25.25
C LYS A 643 34.54 -42.77 -24.45
N ARG A 644 34.45 -41.58 -25.06
CA ARG A 644 33.91 -40.37 -24.44
C ARG A 644 32.39 -40.45 -24.30
N ASP A 645 31.71 -40.97 -25.32
CA ASP A 645 30.24 -41.13 -25.31
C ASP A 645 29.82 -42.12 -24.24
N ARG A 646 30.55 -43.25 -24.09
CA ARG A 646 30.29 -44.20 -23.01
C ARG A 646 30.45 -43.58 -21.62
N ALA A 647 31.55 -42.86 -21.37
CA ALA A 647 31.79 -42.20 -20.09
C ALA A 647 30.72 -41.14 -19.78
N THR A 648 30.23 -40.47 -20.81
CA THR A 648 29.16 -39.47 -20.73
C THR A 648 27.82 -40.12 -20.34
N ARG A 649 27.50 -41.27 -20.93
CA ARG A 649 26.28 -42.03 -20.64
C ARG A 649 26.29 -42.59 -19.22
N GLU A 650 27.39 -43.21 -18.81
CA GLU A 650 27.58 -43.72 -17.44
C GLU A 650 27.40 -42.61 -16.41
N ALA A 651 27.96 -41.42 -16.67
CA ALA A 651 27.84 -40.27 -15.78
C ALA A 651 26.41 -39.70 -15.69
N LEU A 652 25.59 -39.85 -16.73
CA LEU A 652 24.17 -39.49 -16.70
C LEU A 652 23.35 -40.53 -15.93
N GLU A 653 23.62 -41.82 -16.16
CA GLU A 653 22.96 -42.92 -15.44
C GLU A 653 23.24 -42.87 -13.93
N ASP A 654 24.48 -42.57 -13.52
CA ASP A 654 24.86 -42.38 -12.11
C ASP A 654 24.09 -41.24 -11.41
N ARG A 655 23.56 -40.27 -12.20
CA ARG A 655 22.76 -39.14 -11.71
C ARG A 655 21.24 -39.41 -11.76
N GLY A 656 20.85 -40.63 -12.08
CA GLY A 656 19.46 -41.07 -12.11
C GLY A 656 18.74 -40.78 -13.43
N TRP A 657 19.47 -40.51 -14.52
CA TRP A 657 18.91 -40.44 -15.87
C TRP A 657 18.76 -41.83 -16.49
N ARG A 658 17.71 -42.02 -17.28
CA ARG A 658 17.48 -43.24 -18.07
C ARG A 658 17.96 -42.98 -19.49
N VAL A 659 19.05 -43.63 -19.90
CA VAL A 659 19.71 -43.33 -21.18
C VAL A 659 19.34 -44.34 -22.27
N GLY A 660 18.87 -43.82 -23.41
CA GLY A 660 18.62 -44.54 -24.66
C GLY A 660 19.60 -44.15 -25.75
N VAL A 661 19.90 -45.06 -26.66
CA VAL A 661 20.81 -44.82 -27.79
C VAL A 661 20.18 -45.38 -29.06
N VAL A 662 20.20 -44.59 -30.13
CA VAL A 662 19.83 -44.98 -31.48
C VAL A 662 21.10 -44.92 -32.33
N VAL A 663 21.43 -46.00 -33.02
CA VAL A 663 22.62 -46.09 -33.88
C VAL A 663 22.23 -46.13 -35.34
N HIS A 664 23.05 -45.52 -36.21
CA HIS A 664 22.73 -45.39 -37.63
C HIS A 664 22.70 -46.70 -38.46
N HIS A 665 23.27 -47.80 -37.97
CA HIS A 665 23.36 -49.08 -38.71
C HIS A 665 22.11 -49.95 -38.62
N ASP A 666 21.29 -49.74 -37.59
CA ASP A 666 20.11 -50.56 -37.32
C ASP A 666 18.84 -49.85 -37.80
N PRO A 667 17.77 -50.58 -38.20
CA PRO A 667 16.52 -49.97 -38.63
C PRO A 667 15.93 -49.08 -37.53
N ILE A 668 15.83 -47.77 -37.79
CA ILE A 668 15.43 -46.77 -36.79
C ILE A 668 14.07 -47.09 -36.16
N LYS A 669 13.13 -47.61 -36.95
CA LYS A 669 11.79 -47.98 -36.50
C LYS A 669 11.81 -49.08 -35.43
N GLU A 670 12.70 -50.07 -35.57
CA GLU A 670 12.82 -51.16 -34.58
C GLU A 670 13.46 -50.67 -33.29
N GLN A 671 14.48 -49.80 -33.42
CA GLN A 671 15.14 -49.17 -32.27
C GLN A 671 14.19 -48.25 -31.49
N VAL A 672 13.40 -47.43 -32.20
CA VAL A 672 12.36 -46.60 -31.59
C VAL A 672 11.37 -47.50 -30.85
N VAL A 673 10.75 -48.50 -31.48
CA VAL A 673 9.82 -49.41 -30.78
C VAL A 673 10.42 -50.03 -29.51
N ALA A 674 11.68 -50.48 -29.56
CA ALA A 674 12.38 -51.03 -28.41
C ALA A 674 12.57 -50.02 -27.27
N LEU A 675 12.92 -48.77 -27.59
CA LEU A 675 13.04 -47.68 -26.61
C LEU A 675 11.69 -47.36 -25.96
N GLY A 676 10.57 -47.48 -26.68
CA GLY A 676 9.24 -47.15 -26.15
C GLY A 676 8.75 -48.17 -25.16
N VAL A 677 9.05 -49.44 -25.43
CA VAL A 677 8.83 -50.53 -24.49
C VAL A 677 9.73 -50.34 -23.26
N ARG A 678 11.02 -50.04 -23.47
CA ARG A 678 12.00 -49.82 -22.38
C ARG A 678 11.62 -48.66 -21.47
N PHE A 679 11.08 -47.58 -22.05
CA PHE A 679 10.79 -46.35 -21.33
C PHE A 679 9.32 -46.11 -20.99
N SER A 680 8.43 -47.01 -21.42
CA SER A 680 6.98 -46.87 -21.26
C SER A 680 6.42 -45.60 -21.91
N LEU A 681 6.97 -45.23 -23.07
CA LEU A 681 6.58 -44.05 -23.85
C LEU A 681 5.43 -44.32 -24.84
N ASN A 682 4.92 -45.55 -24.88
CA ASN A 682 3.77 -45.90 -25.71
C ASN A 682 2.49 -45.35 -25.08
N VAL A 683 1.80 -44.47 -25.79
CA VAL A 683 0.39 -44.18 -25.51
C VAL A 683 -0.39 -45.44 -25.86
N GLY A 684 -1.16 -45.99 -24.92
CA GLY A 684 -2.00 -47.15 -25.17
C GLY A 684 -2.83 -46.97 -26.44
N THR A 685 -2.84 -48.00 -27.29
CA THR A 685 -3.59 -48.10 -28.56
C THR A 685 -4.99 -47.51 -28.50
#